data_AF-A0A7J9FFQ6-F1
#
_entry.id   AF-A0A7J9FFQ6-F1
#
_cell.length_a   1.000
_cell.length_b   1.000
_cell.length_c   1.000
_cell.angle_alpha   90.00
_cell.angle_beta   90.00
_cell.angle_gamma   90.00
#
_symmetry.space_group_name_H-M   'P 1'
#
loop_
_entity.id
_entity.type
_entity.pdbx_description
1 polymer ?
#
loop_
_entity_poly.entity_id
_entity_poly.type
_entity_poly.pdbx_seq_one_letter_code
_entity_poly.pdbx_strand_id
1 'polypeptide(L)'
;MIYHPSLVATIPAGDGKRVLESLAKLITFTKMKAVVHALDNPIGSLSTTFEAMQAVAKLVAQMSEMMRESSHLWAPPIYRRLLSIDKRERDMSERCLLKIRSTILPPPISLSKAIIEDMREKLLTGMKDWSDKGMKVQTVQAWGWFICFLGSGALKNRHLVNDMLKVLEQTFSDHNPQVQIASLVAWQGLIDALVHPQILSCKKNGIQQLQTSPGKSSELVLNGFSKSLKLAMAPLIGIISSKCDVSVLLSCLNTWCYLLHKLDTFINSPSVINVVLDPMFQAIFKIGPDSKSIQLWNLCLDLLEDCISTKCSDLNSDPKDQVNLHLSARTFISGSGRYSWNQYPIKWLPWDLSQLDFYLKMISIIITHVATATAAPESKKSVCDAAVRIFRSVLKGVQMEFRNPSNNYDNIMFCLNTILSFMKKLGEDASSDGGGDLFNTSLYLIEAAVEELEPSIMESPLYKVALDISYVGSLDSVKHSKIPHRCSFMDMFSPMVYLTVLYLGLVVQLTINTPEMELILQRLQRFYKFVLSSDDPLESFLASVGFLYAHMGFKYMEIWMVMVTCLNGYIDGMKDLSLFKTDSDNSFYRAICHLLSYPFILFSCAKKDITLSKASNSLKESFVLSERKLEQAIEVWKSLFGSVCVACLKSSATNTLSHDLCAMLNSCFDENSSMFQYNSELGYKDLELACLSFSGKVLVCILEQKLTSDTIGRECVGVCNGSSGINNIFEFASRVMKFMYVNMGREPASGLVSSRVFSTLTRFISCLHSKQDILSFFEIISGLLLQWLSHQEIKDENAKDQLGILWAESLNCLQRSQPPLTFNSSFLKLQASLLEKTLDHANTSVSDPTIIFWNSTYGKQISLDYPQNLLHVLHKLSRNGRISLYNRSKSFVARCSTLENDTVTTPRYCKITPTQKSSKRVELTEEGMIPGSNQNDKPPSNSKRKRVELTEHQKEVRRAQQGRERDCNGHGPGVRTYTSLDFSQGNQELQDSQDIRDSEAMLEMLKRDN
;
A
#
# COMPACT_ATOMS: atom_id res chain seq x y z
N MET A 1 61.97 47.67 -56.29
CA MET A 1 62.99 46.68 -55.90
C MET A 1 62.48 45.24 -56.03
N ILE A 2 61.45 44.80 -55.29
CA ILE A 2 61.00 43.38 -55.24
C ILE A 2 60.58 42.79 -56.60
N TYR A 3 60.21 43.61 -57.60
CA TYR A 3 59.88 43.13 -58.96
C TYR A 3 61.09 42.77 -59.85
N HIS A 4 62.34 42.95 -59.40
CA HIS A 4 63.52 42.65 -60.23
C HIS A 4 64.02 41.21 -59.96
N PRO A 5 64.01 40.28 -60.94
CA PRO A 5 64.27 38.86 -60.70
C PRO A 5 65.59 38.58 -59.96
N SER A 6 66.66 39.30 -60.30
CA SER A 6 67.98 39.16 -59.68
C SER A 6 68.00 39.51 -58.19
N LEU A 7 67.07 40.37 -57.72
CA LEU A 7 66.94 40.73 -56.30
C LEU A 7 66.01 39.77 -55.55
N VAL A 8 65.08 39.11 -56.25
CA VAL A 8 64.20 38.09 -55.64
C VAL A 8 65.00 36.83 -55.35
N ALA A 9 65.85 36.38 -56.28
CA ALA A 9 66.69 35.19 -56.12
C ALA A 9 67.70 35.28 -54.97
N THR A 10 68.07 36.49 -54.53
CA THR A 10 68.99 36.74 -53.41
C THR A 10 68.32 36.88 -52.05
N ILE A 11 66.99 36.90 -51.97
CA ILE A 11 66.26 36.99 -50.69
C ILE A 11 65.99 35.56 -50.17
N PRO A 12 66.43 35.20 -48.95
CA PRO A 12 66.11 33.89 -48.36
C PRO A 12 64.61 33.67 -48.30
N ALA A 13 64.12 32.46 -48.62
CA ALA A 13 62.69 32.18 -48.74
C ALA A 13 61.87 32.53 -47.48
N GLY A 14 62.46 32.38 -46.29
CA GLY A 14 61.85 32.79 -45.03
C GLY A 14 61.65 34.31 -44.90
N ASP A 15 62.61 35.11 -45.37
CA ASP A 15 62.53 36.57 -45.33
C ASP A 15 61.69 37.12 -46.50
N GLY A 16 61.70 36.47 -47.66
CA GLY A 16 60.76 36.75 -48.76
C GLY A 16 59.31 36.54 -48.31
N LYS A 17 59.04 35.45 -47.57
CA LYS A 17 57.74 35.20 -46.94
C LYS A 17 57.40 36.29 -45.91
N ARG A 18 58.33 36.67 -45.01
CA ARG A 18 58.13 37.76 -44.03
C ARG A 18 57.84 39.11 -44.69
N VAL A 19 58.51 39.44 -45.80
CA VAL A 19 58.28 40.68 -46.56
C VAL A 19 56.88 40.68 -47.19
N LEU A 20 56.44 39.55 -47.76
CA LEU A 20 55.08 39.40 -48.27
C LEU A 20 54.01 39.47 -47.15
N GLU A 21 54.24 38.81 -46.02
CA GLU A 21 53.37 38.90 -44.84
C GLU A 21 53.31 40.34 -44.28
N SER A 22 54.44 41.05 -44.26
CA SER A 22 54.51 42.45 -43.79
C SER A 22 53.83 43.42 -44.75
N LEU A 23 53.98 43.24 -46.07
CA LEU A 23 53.26 44.01 -47.09
C LEU A 23 51.76 43.75 -47.03
N ALA A 24 51.34 42.49 -46.87
CA ALA A 24 49.93 42.14 -46.68
C ALA A 24 49.35 42.81 -45.42
N LYS A 25 50.06 42.74 -44.29
CA LYS A 25 49.68 43.43 -43.04
C LYS A 25 49.57 44.95 -43.22
N LEU A 26 50.52 45.57 -43.93
CA LEU A 26 50.50 47.02 -44.21
C LEU A 26 49.35 47.44 -45.13
N ILE A 27 49.08 46.67 -46.19
CA ILE A 27 47.97 46.92 -47.13
C ILE A 27 46.62 46.72 -46.43
N THR A 28 46.49 45.70 -45.58
CA THR A 28 45.28 45.51 -44.76
C THR A 28 45.13 46.65 -43.75
N PHE A 29 46.18 47.05 -43.02
CA PHE A 29 46.12 48.14 -42.03
C PHE A 29 45.77 49.51 -42.66
N THR A 30 46.26 49.80 -43.87
CA THR A 30 45.94 51.05 -44.59
C THR A 30 44.51 51.04 -45.14
N LYS A 31 44.06 49.95 -45.78
CA LYS A 31 42.64 49.77 -46.17
C LYS A 31 41.71 49.84 -44.97
N MET A 32 42.13 49.24 -43.86
CA MET A 32 41.40 49.23 -42.59
C MET A 32 41.22 50.65 -42.03
N LYS A 33 42.25 51.51 -42.05
CA LYS A 33 42.09 52.93 -41.67
C LYS A 33 41.07 53.66 -42.54
N ALA A 34 41.02 53.38 -43.84
CA ALA A 34 40.01 53.96 -44.72
C ALA A 34 38.59 53.45 -44.39
N VAL A 35 38.44 52.16 -44.05
CA VAL A 35 37.17 51.58 -43.57
C VAL A 35 36.76 52.17 -42.22
N VAL A 36 37.69 52.38 -41.27
CA VAL A 36 37.41 53.04 -39.98
C VAL A 36 36.94 54.48 -40.20
N HIS A 37 37.62 55.26 -41.06
CA HIS A 37 37.19 56.62 -41.40
C HIS A 37 35.80 56.65 -42.08
N ALA A 38 35.48 55.65 -42.90
CA ALA A 38 34.14 55.50 -43.48
C ALA A 38 33.08 55.08 -42.43
N LEU A 39 33.46 54.27 -41.44
CA LEU A 39 32.62 53.92 -40.28
C LEU A 39 32.40 55.09 -39.33
N ASP A 40 33.37 55.97 -39.12
CA ASP A 40 33.18 57.18 -38.30
C ASP A 40 32.13 58.10 -38.94
N ASN A 41 31.97 58.03 -40.27
CA ASN A 41 30.95 58.71 -41.06
C ASN A 41 30.95 60.26 -40.91
N PRO A 42 32.08 60.94 -41.18
CA PRO A 42 32.18 62.40 -41.10
C PRO A 42 31.29 63.16 -42.11
N ILE A 43 30.59 62.45 -43.00
CA ILE A 43 29.71 63.00 -44.04
C ILE A 43 28.22 62.82 -43.67
N GLY A 44 27.89 62.04 -42.63
CA GLY A 44 26.50 61.76 -42.24
C GLY A 44 25.74 60.78 -43.16
N SER A 45 26.45 60.07 -44.04
CA SER A 45 25.89 59.12 -45.01
C SER A 45 25.61 57.73 -44.41
N LEU A 46 24.33 57.38 -44.27
CA LEU A 46 23.90 56.03 -43.88
C LEU A 46 24.39 54.95 -44.85
N SER A 47 24.42 55.25 -46.15
CA SER A 47 24.88 54.32 -47.20
C SER A 47 26.38 54.02 -47.07
N THR A 48 27.19 55.06 -46.85
CA THR A 48 28.65 54.92 -46.63
C THR A 48 28.94 54.10 -45.37
N THR A 49 28.16 54.32 -44.30
CA THR A 49 28.26 53.55 -43.06
C THR A 49 27.88 52.07 -43.28
N PHE A 50 26.81 51.80 -44.02
CA PHE A 50 26.37 50.45 -44.35
C PHE A 50 27.41 49.67 -45.15
N GLU A 51 27.95 50.25 -46.22
CA GLU A 51 28.99 49.61 -47.03
C GLU A 51 30.30 49.41 -46.24
N ALA A 52 30.66 50.32 -45.34
CA ALA A 52 31.80 50.14 -44.44
C ALA A 52 31.57 48.99 -43.44
N MET A 53 30.35 48.81 -42.92
CA MET A 53 29.97 47.66 -42.09
C MET A 53 29.94 46.34 -42.88
N GLN A 54 29.53 46.36 -44.16
CA GLN A 54 29.64 45.19 -45.05
C GLN A 54 31.11 44.83 -45.31
N ALA A 55 31.96 45.83 -45.55
CA ALA A 55 33.40 45.65 -45.75
C ALA A 55 34.06 45.04 -44.50
N VAL A 56 33.73 45.51 -43.29
CA VAL A 56 34.19 44.88 -42.03
C VAL A 56 33.76 43.41 -41.96
N ALA A 57 32.47 43.10 -42.16
CA ALA A 57 32.00 41.72 -42.07
C ALA A 57 32.71 40.79 -43.07
N LYS A 58 32.99 41.28 -44.29
CA LYS A 58 33.74 40.55 -45.31
C LYS A 58 35.22 40.39 -44.95
N LEU A 59 35.87 41.42 -44.41
CA LEU A 59 37.26 41.36 -43.94
C LEU A 59 37.42 40.42 -42.74
N VAL A 60 36.47 40.40 -41.81
CA VAL A 60 36.46 39.46 -40.67
C VAL A 60 36.37 38.01 -41.17
N ALA A 61 35.51 37.74 -42.15
CA ALA A 61 35.39 36.41 -42.75
C ALA A 61 36.64 35.96 -43.55
N GLN A 62 37.43 36.91 -44.07
CA GLN A 62 38.63 36.63 -44.87
C GLN A 62 39.95 36.66 -44.08
N MET A 63 40.01 37.40 -42.97
CA MET A 63 41.24 37.68 -42.21
C MET A 63 40.97 37.70 -40.69
N SER A 64 40.30 36.65 -40.20
CA SER A 64 39.73 36.55 -38.85
C SER A 64 40.70 36.95 -37.72
N GLU A 65 41.91 36.39 -37.65
CA GLU A 65 42.89 36.69 -36.60
C GLU A 65 43.36 38.15 -36.62
N MET A 66 43.80 38.63 -37.78
CA MET A 66 44.25 40.02 -37.96
C MET A 66 43.14 41.04 -37.62
N MET A 67 41.90 40.74 -38.01
CA MET A 67 40.74 41.59 -37.67
C MET A 67 40.40 41.52 -36.17
N ARG A 68 40.60 40.37 -35.53
CA ARG A 68 40.41 40.19 -34.08
C ARG A 68 41.43 41.00 -33.28
N GLU A 69 42.74 40.86 -33.54
CA GLU A 69 43.79 41.64 -32.84
C GLU A 69 43.53 43.16 -32.90
N SER A 70 43.15 43.62 -34.08
CA SER A 70 42.94 45.03 -34.42
C SER A 70 41.52 45.55 -34.11
N SER A 71 40.64 44.73 -33.52
CA SER A 71 39.23 45.05 -33.17
C SER A 71 39.05 46.34 -32.37
N HIS A 72 40.02 46.71 -31.54
CA HIS A 72 40.06 47.97 -30.81
C HIS A 72 39.99 49.24 -31.68
N LEU A 73 40.30 49.16 -32.99
CA LEU A 73 40.24 50.29 -33.92
C LEU A 73 38.88 50.44 -34.64
N TRP A 74 38.18 49.33 -34.89
CA TRP A 74 37.02 49.31 -35.80
C TRP A 74 35.71 48.86 -35.16
N ALA A 75 35.77 48.14 -34.03
CA ALA A 75 34.57 47.84 -33.26
C ALA A 75 33.94 49.09 -32.59
N PRO A 76 34.69 50.09 -32.07
CA PRO A 76 34.07 51.23 -31.39
C PRO A 76 33.11 52.06 -32.25
N PRO A 77 33.43 52.43 -33.51
CA PRO A 77 32.47 53.11 -34.38
C PRO A 77 31.18 52.31 -34.65
N ILE A 78 31.24 50.97 -34.58
CA ILE A 78 30.08 50.08 -34.78
C ILE A 78 29.27 49.94 -33.49
N TYR A 79 29.90 49.63 -32.34
CA TYR A 79 29.15 49.43 -31.09
C TYR A 79 28.58 50.73 -30.51
N ARG A 80 29.23 51.89 -30.72
CA ARG A 80 28.68 53.20 -30.30
C ARG A 80 27.32 53.48 -30.94
N ARG A 81 27.11 53.03 -32.19
CA ARG A 81 25.86 53.22 -32.94
C ARG A 81 24.68 52.39 -32.45
N LEU A 82 24.88 51.46 -31.51
CA LEU A 82 23.76 50.82 -30.80
C LEU A 82 22.95 51.84 -29.98
N LEU A 83 23.53 53.00 -29.64
CA LEU A 83 22.86 54.15 -29.00
C LEU A 83 22.56 55.30 -29.98
N SER A 84 22.56 55.05 -31.30
CA SER A 84 22.14 56.05 -32.30
C SER A 84 20.61 56.15 -32.38
N ILE A 85 20.08 57.37 -32.56
CA ILE A 85 18.63 57.64 -32.58
C ILE A 85 17.95 57.07 -33.84
N ASP A 86 18.61 57.06 -35.00
CA ASP A 86 18.06 56.41 -36.20
C ASP A 86 18.02 54.89 -36.01
N LYS A 87 16.82 54.31 -36.10
CA LYS A 87 16.61 52.86 -36.01
C LYS A 87 17.47 52.10 -37.02
N ARG A 88 17.64 52.62 -38.24
CA ARG A 88 18.42 51.97 -39.30
C ARG A 88 19.89 51.88 -38.93
N GLU A 89 20.48 52.89 -38.27
CA GLU A 89 21.87 52.78 -37.79
C GLU A 89 22.01 51.68 -36.75
N ARG A 90 21.09 51.58 -35.78
CA ARG A 90 21.08 50.49 -34.79
C ARG A 90 20.93 49.12 -35.46
N ASP A 91 19.88 48.97 -36.27
CA ASP A 91 19.56 47.71 -36.96
C ASP A 91 20.70 47.26 -37.90
N MET A 92 21.41 48.19 -38.56
CA MET A 92 22.60 47.88 -39.38
C MET A 92 23.81 47.50 -38.52
N SER A 93 24.05 48.23 -37.43
CA SER A 93 25.17 47.97 -36.50
C SER A 93 25.02 46.60 -35.84
N GLU A 94 23.84 46.28 -35.29
CA GLU A 94 23.58 44.99 -34.66
C GLU A 94 23.68 43.83 -35.67
N ARG A 95 23.13 43.98 -36.89
CA ARG A 95 23.31 42.96 -37.95
C ARG A 95 24.77 42.80 -38.38
N CYS A 96 25.61 43.83 -38.28
CA CYS A 96 27.05 43.71 -38.47
C CYS A 96 27.68 42.91 -37.31
N LEU A 97 27.41 43.30 -36.05
CA LEU A 97 27.94 42.64 -34.86
C LEU A 97 27.53 41.16 -34.76
N LEU A 98 26.29 40.80 -35.14
CA LEU A 98 25.83 39.41 -35.19
C LEU A 98 26.65 38.56 -36.18
N LYS A 99 26.92 39.07 -37.40
CA LYS A 99 27.70 38.35 -38.43
C LYS A 99 29.15 38.05 -38.02
N ILE A 100 29.71 38.86 -37.13
CA ILE A 100 31.12 38.80 -36.71
C ILE A 100 31.32 38.32 -35.26
N ARG A 101 30.21 37.98 -34.57
CA ARG A 101 30.18 37.66 -33.13
C ARG A 101 31.16 36.54 -32.75
N SER A 102 31.22 35.48 -33.55
CA SER A 102 32.08 34.31 -33.35
C SER A 102 33.57 34.56 -33.56
N THR A 103 33.96 35.67 -34.20
CA THR A 103 35.36 36.07 -34.37
C THR A 103 35.81 37.09 -33.32
N ILE A 104 34.92 37.96 -32.86
CA ILE A 104 35.25 38.92 -31.79
C ILE A 104 35.24 38.26 -30.42
N LEU A 105 34.22 37.46 -30.10
CA LEU A 105 34.04 36.87 -28.76
C LEU A 105 34.76 35.51 -28.64
N PRO A 106 35.48 35.23 -27.53
CA PRO A 106 35.72 36.11 -26.38
C PRO A 106 36.67 37.27 -26.73
N PRO A 107 36.41 38.50 -26.23
CA PRO A 107 37.08 39.71 -26.67
C PRO A 107 38.59 39.72 -26.36
N PRO A 108 39.43 40.22 -27.27
CA PRO A 108 40.85 40.43 -26.99
C PRO A 108 41.05 41.59 -26.00
N ILE A 109 42.16 41.56 -25.28
CA ILE A 109 42.47 42.51 -24.19
C ILE A 109 42.51 43.96 -24.70
N SER A 110 42.92 44.18 -25.96
CA SER A 110 42.90 45.49 -26.62
C SER A 110 41.49 46.07 -26.75
N LEU A 111 40.52 45.27 -27.20
CA LEU A 111 39.12 45.67 -27.30
C LEU A 111 38.49 45.90 -25.92
N SER A 112 38.76 44.99 -24.97
CA SER A 112 38.27 45.07 -23.59
C SER A 112 38.73 46.39 -22.92
N LYS A 113 39.98 46.83 -23.14
CA LYS A 113 40.45 48.16 -22.70
C LYS A 113 39.70 49.32 -23.38
N ALA A 114 39.62 49.31 -24.71
CA ALA A 114 38.99 50.39 -25.47
C ALA A 114 37.53 50.62 -25.06
N ILE A 115 36.77 49.55 -24.78
CA ILE A 115 35.40 49.71 -24.27
C ILE A 115 35.34 50.13 -22.79
N ILE A 116 36.29 49.77 -21.93
CA ILE A 116 36.36 50.31 -20.55
C ILE A 116 36.51 51.84 -20.55
N GLU A 117 37.28 52.38 -21.50
CA GLU A 117 37.47 53.83 -21.68
C GLU A 117 36.17 54.47 -22.23
N ASP A 118 35.64 53.96 -23.34
CA ASP A 118 34.42 54.52 -23.96
C ASP A 118 33.16 54.41 -23.08
N MET A 119 33.09 53.37 -22.24
CA MET A 119 32.05 53.20 -21.22
C MET A 119 32.07 54.31 -20.16
N ARG A 120 33.26 54.78 -19.76
CA ARG A 120 33.42 55.86 -18.78
C ARG A 120 33.16 57.24 -19.39
N GLU A 121 33.54 57.45 -20.65
CA GLU A 121 33.35 58.74 -21.33
C GLU A 121 31.91 58.98 -21.80
N LYS A 122 31.30 58.00 -22.48
CA LYS A 122 30.15 58.24 -23.38
C LYS A 122 29.02 57.23 -23.28
N LEU A 123 29.31 55.93 -23.16
CA LEU A 123 28.25 54.90 -23.27
C LEU A 123 27.38 54.83 -22.00
N LEU A 124 27.95 54.98 -20.80
CA LEU A 124 27.18 54.89 -19.55
C LEU A 124 26.22 56.08 -19.35
N THR A 125 26.62 57.28 -19.78
CA THR A 125 25.74 58.47 -19.84
C THR A 125 24.70 58.27 -20.93
N GLY A 126 25.11 57.91 -22.15
CA GLY A 126 24.21 57.61 -23.26
C GLY A 126 23.11 56.59 -22.93
N MET A 127 23.43 55.51 -22.19
CA MET A 127 22.42 54.53 -21.76
C MET A 127 21.39 55.09 -20.77
N LYS A 128 21.79 55.99 -19.86
CA LYS A 128 20.85 56.61 -18.90
C LYS A 128 19.90 57.55 -19.63
N ASP A 129 20.46 58.46 -20.41
CA ASP A 129 19.78 59.34 -21.36
C ASP A 129 18.74 58.62 -22.24
N TRP A 130 19.01 57.35 -22.61
CA TRP A 130 18.13 56.52 -23.43
C TRP A 130 17.03 55.83 -22.63
N SER A 131 17.34 55.35 -21.42
CA SER A 131 16.37 54.77 -20.49
C SER A 131 15.31 55.81 -20.11
N ASP A 132 15.74 57.04 -19.79
CA ASP A 132 14.89 58.17 -19.41
C ASP A 132 13.98 58.62 -20.57
N LYS A 133 14.43 58.45 -21.83
CA LYS A 133 13.65 58.69 -23.04
C LYS A 133 12.73 57.50 -23.41
N GLY A 134 12.59 56.50 -22.53
CA GLY A 134 11.71 55.35 -22.71
C GLY A 134 12.24 54.26 -23.66
N MET A 135 13.43 54.41 -24.22
CA MET A 135 14.04 53.46 -25.18
C MET A 135 14.68 52.25 -24.47
N LYS A 136 13.98 51.70 -23.46
CA LYS A 136 14.53 50.73 -22.51
C LYS A 136 14.99 49.44 -23.16
N VAL A 137 14.18 48.85 -24.06
CA VAL A 137 14.52 47.61 -24.78
C VAL A 137 15.85 47.77 -25.54
N GLN A 138 16.01 48.87 -26.27
CA GLN A 138 17.20 49.15 -27.09
C GLN A 138 18.43 49.46 -26.21
N THR A 139 18.23 50.16 -25.09
CA THR A 139 19.26 50.40 -24.07
C THR A 139 19.82 49.08 -23.53
N VAL A 140 18.92 48.14 -23.21
CA VAL A 140 19.25 46.82 -22.68
C VAL A 140 19.93 45.93 -23.73
N GLN A 141 19.48 45.98 -24.99
CA GLN A 141 20.15 45.30 -26.11
C GLN A 141 21.59 45.82 -26.30
N ALA A 142 21.79 47.14 -26.27
CA ALA A 142 23.12 47.75 -26.34
C ALA A 142 24.02 47.34 -25.15
N TRP A 143 23.47 47.36 -23.93
CA TRP A 143 24.14 46.87 -22.71
C TRP A 143 24.62 45.43 -22.86
N GLY A 144 23.78 44.54 -23.41
CA GLY A 144 24.09 43.13 -23.68
C GLY A 144 25.31 42.95 -24.60
N TRP A 145 25.47 43.81 -25.60
CA TRP A 145 26.68 43.84 -26.42
C TRP A 145 27.90 44.39 -25.67
N PHE A 146 27.73 45.47 -24.90
CA PHE A 146 28.84 46.08 -24.16
C PHE A 146 29.44 45.12 -23.11
N ILE A 147 28.61 44.37 -22.37
CA ILE A 147 29.13 43.38 -21.41
C ILE A 147 29.85 42.21 -22.10
N CYS A 148 29.39 41.78 -23.27
CA CYS A 148 30.08 40.77 -24.10
C CYS A 148 31.49 41.24 -24.52
N PHE A 149 31.64 42.51 -24.89
CA PHE A 149 32.94 43.08 -25.29
C PHE A 149 33.86 43.42 -24.11
N LEU A 150 33.32 43.64 -22.90
CA LEU A 150 34.12 43.73 -21.67
C LEU A 150 34.74 42.37 -21.32
N GLY A 151 33.96 41.29 -21.40
CA GLY A 151 34.40 39.92 -21.13
C GLY A 151 35.11 39.77 -19.78
N SER A 152 36.22 39.02 -19.74
CA SER A 152 37.00 38.82 -18.49
C SER A 152 37.66 40.10 -17.94
N GLY A 153 37.64 41.22 -18.68
CA GLY A 153 37.99 42.55 -18.18
C GLY A 153 36.99 43.11 -17.16
N ALA A 154 35.74 42.64 -17.19
CA ALA A 154 34.68 43.02 -16.24
C ALA A 154 35.08 42.66 -14.79
N LEU A 155 35.60 41.44 -14.57
CA LEU A 155 36.03 40.95 -13.25
C LEU A 155 37.11 41.83 -12.58
N LYS A 156 37.89 42.56 -13.39
CA LYS A 156 38.95 43.49 -12.95
C LYS A 156 38.44 44.92 -12.72
N ASN A 157 37.25 45.28 -13.23
CA ASN A 157 36.69 46.63 -13.20
C ASN A 157 35.34 46.67 -12.46
N ARG A 158 35.27 46.03 -11.28
CA ARG A 158 34.01 45.80 -10.53
C ARG A 158 33.18 47.07 -10.32
N HIS A 159 33.79 48.23 -10.06
CA HIS A 159 33.06 49.49 -9.91
C HIS A 159 32.30 49.88 -11.18
N LEU A 160 32.93 49.77 -12.36
CA LEU A 160 32.28 50.04 -13.65
C LEU A 160 31.15 49.04 -13.93
N VAL A 161 31.34 47.76 -13.59
CA VAL A 161 30.29 46.74 -13.72
C VAL A 161 29.10 47.07 -12.79
N ASN A 162 29.36 47.47 -11.55
CA ASN A 162 28.30 47.88 -10.62
C ASN A 162 27.55 49.14 -11.11
N ASP A 163 28.24 50.10 -11.73
CA ASP A 163 27.59 51.27 -12.32
C ASP A 163 26.80 50.95 -13.61
N MET A 164 27.21 49.91 -14.35
CA MET A 164 26.41 49.33 -15.44
C MET A 164 25.20 48.55 -14.93
N LEU A 165 25.32 47.82 -13.81
CA LEU A 165 24.24 47.01 -13.24
C LEU A 165 23.03 47.86 -12.81
N LYS A 166 23.26 49.07 -12.28
CA LYS A 166 22.21 50.05 -11.93
C LYS A 166 21.24 50.37 -13.09
N VAL A 167 21.67 50.18 -14.34
CA VAL A 167 20.81 50.35 -15.53
C VAL A 167 19.88 49.15 -15.72
N LEU A 168 20.33 47.92 -15.41
CA LEU A 168 19.50 46.70 -15.50
C LEU A 168 18.65 46.44 -14.25
N GLU A 169 19.11 46.84 -13.07
CA GLU A 169 18.34 46.74 -11.82
C GLU A 169 16.95 47.40 -11.96
N GLN A 170 16.85 48.47 -12.75
CA GLN A 170 15.60 49.17 -13.06
C GLN A 170 14.76 48.51 -14.16
N THR A 171 15.33 47.63 -15.00
CA THR A 171 14.62 47.02 -16.15
C THR A 171 14.10 45.62 -15.84
N PHE A 172 14.70 44.90 -14.88
CA PHE A 172 14.14 43.64 -14.37
C PHE A 172 12.81 43.82 -13.63
N SER A 173 12.53 45.01 -13.08
CA SER A 173 11.26 45.36 -12.43
C SER A 173 10.38 46.33 -13.25
N ASP A 174 10.63 46.44 -14.57
CA ASP A 174 9.79 47.26 -15.45
C ASP A 174 8.41 46.62 -15.67
N HIS A 175 7.38 47.42 -15.97
CA HIS A 175 6.02 46.93 -16.19
C HIS A 175 5.84 46.23 -17.55
N ASN A 176 6.77 46.42 -18.50
CA ASN A 176 6.71 45.84 -19.83
C ASN A 176 7.47 44.49 -19.88
N PRO A 177 6.80 43.36 -20.17
CA PRO A 177 7.47 42.05 -20.23
C PRO A 177 8.56 41.98 -21.31
N GLN A 178 8.47 42.77 -22.40
CA GLN A 178 9.53 42.83 -23.41
C GLN A 178 10.82 43.48 -22.88
N VAL A 179 10.73 44.40 -21.91
CA VAL A 179 11.90 44.99 -21.24
C VAL A 179 12.53 43.97 -20.28
N GLN A 180 11.71 43.19 -19.56
CA GLN A 180 12.19 42.11 -18.69
C GLN A 180 12.86 40.99 -19.50
N ILE A 181 12.24 40.52 -20.59
CA ILE A 181 12.80 39.51 -21.52
C ILE A 181 14.11 40.00 -22.14
N ALA A 182 14.17 41.24 -22.62
CA ALA A 182 15.41 41.82 -23.13
C ALA A 182 16.52 41.83 -22.06
N SER A 183 16.16 42.10 -20.79
CA SER A 183 17.12 42.14 -19.67
C SER A 183 17.69 40.75 -19.37
N LEU A 184 16.86 39.72 -19.43
CA LEU A 184 17.26 38.31 -19.28
C LEU A 184 18.17 37.86 -20.44
N VAL A 185 17.84 38.21 -21.68
CA VAL A 185 18.70 37.93 -22.85
C VAL A 185 20.04 38.67 -22.75
N ALA A 186 20.06 39.93 -22.32
CA ALA A 186 21.28 40.69 -22.08
C ALA A 186 22.13 40.10 -20.93
N TRP A 187 21.50 39.50 -19.92
CA TRP A 187 22.15 38.84 -18.79
C TRP A 187 23.03 37.65 -19.21
N GLN A 188 22.73 36.98 -20.32
CA GLN A 188 23.59 35.93 -20.89
C GLN A 188 25.00 36.45 -21.19
N GLY A 189 25.15 37.71 -21.59
CA GLY A 189 26.45 38.35 -21.81
C GLY A 189 27.23 38.60 -20.51
N LEU A 190 26.55 38.80 -19.37
CA LEU A 190 27.19 38.86 -18.06
C LEU A 190 27.59 37.47 -17.58
N ILE A 191 26.77 36.44 -17.82
CA ILE A 191 27.12 35.04 -17.55
C ILE A 191 28.40 34.65 -18.30
N ASP A 192 28.54 35.00 -19.59
CA ASP A 192 29.76 34.81 -20.38
C ASP A 192 31.00 35.54 -19.80
N ALA A 193 30.81 36.69 -19.17
CA ALA A 193 31.89 37.46 -18.54
C ALA A 193 32.29 36.94 -17.15
N LEU A 194 31.35 36.35 -16.40
CA LEU A 194 31.55 35.83 -15.04
C LEU A 194 32.00 34.36 -15.02
N VAL A 195 31.45 33.50 -15.89
CA VAL A 195 31.72 32.06 -15.96
C VAL A 195 32.80 31.78 -17.01
N HIS A 196 34.00 32.34 -16.79
CA HIS A 196 35.07 32.29 -17.78
C HIS A 196 35.90 30.99 -17.70
N PRO A 197 36.24 30.32 -18.84
CA PRO A 197 36.90 29.00 -18.82
C PRO A 197 38.22 28.89 -18.04
N GLN A 198 38.96 29.99 -17.89
CA GLN A 198 40.21 30.02 -17.10
C GLN A 198 39.98 29.82 -15.58
N ILE A 199 38.78 30.11 -15.08
CA ILE A 199 38.39 29.83 -13.68
C ILE A 199 38.10 28.34 -13.51
N LEU A 200 37.49 27.72 -14.54
CA LEU A 200 37.12 26.30 -14.57
C LEU A 200 38.33 25.39 -14.80
N SER A 201 39.29 25.78 -15.65
CA SER A 201 40.48 24.95 -15.91
C SER A 201 41.40 24.79 -14.70
N CYS A 202 41.40 25.74 -13.76
CA CYS A 202 42.30 25.76 -12.60
C CYS A 202 42.15 24.53 -11.68
N LYS A 203 40.99 23.85 -11.67
CA LYS A 203 40.82 22.57 -10.94
C LYS A 203 41.28 21.32 -11.70
N LYS A 204 41.19 21.28 -13.03
CA LYS A 204 41.42 20.02 -13.79
C LYS A 204 42.87 19.51 -13.70
N ASN A 205 43.84 20.39 -13.45
CA ASN A 205 45.25 20.01 -13.33
C ASN A 205 45.66 19.61 -11.89
N GLY A 206 44.74 19.64 -10.92
CA GLY A 206 45.05 19.43 -9.49
C GLY A 206 45.48 18.01 -9.11
N ILE A 207 45.36 17.03 -10.02
CA ILE A 207 45.64 15.60 -9.75
C ILE A 207 47.14 15.26 -9.92
N GLN A 208 47.97 16.15 -10.50
CA GLN A 208 49.40 15.88 -10.76
C GLN A 208 50.40 16.85 -10.13
N GLN A 209 49.97 17.80 -9.28
CA GLN A 209 50.88 18.64 -8.50
C GLN A 209 50.75 18.40 -6.99
N LEU A 210 51.31 17.27 -6.54
CA LEU A 210 51.74 17.11 -5.16
C LEU A 210 53.03 17.92 -4.94
N GLN A 211 53.25 18.41 -3.71
CA GLN A 211 54.47 19.13 -3.26
C GLN A 211 54.69 20.55 -3.83
N THR A 212 53.79 21.48 -3.48
CA THR A 212 54.22 22.79 -2.94
C THR A 212 53.12 23.38 -2.03
N SER A 213 53.45 24.36 -1.20
CA SER A 213 52.61 24.79 -0.06
C SER A 213 51.19 25.26 -0.43
N PRO A 214 50.13 24.91 0.35
CA PRO A 214 48.76 25.37 0.12
C PRO A 214 48.61 26.87 0.39
N GLY A 215 48.77 27.68 -0.66
CA GLY A 215 48.67 29.14 -0.59
C GLY A 215 47.24 29.67 -0.60
N LYS A 216 47.01 30.77 0.13
CA LYS A 216 45.71 31.49 0.30
C LYS A 216 45.03 31.97 -1.00
N SER A 217 45.66 31.79 -2.15
CA SER A 217 45.15 32.21 -3.47
C SER A 217 43.98 31.36 -3.96
N SER A 218 43.99 30.04 -3.72
CA SER A 218 42.92 29.13 -4.18
C SER A 218 41.58 29.43 -3.51
N GLU A 219 41.60 29.64 -2.19
CA GLU A 219 40.44 29.99 -1.36
C GLU A 219 39.85 31.36 -1.74
N LEU A 220 40.70 32.36 -2.07
CA LEU A 220 40.25 33.66 -2.56
C LEU A 220 39.59 33.56 -3.96
N VAL A 221 40.08 32.68 -4.83
CA VAL A 221 39.45 32.42 -6.15
C VAL A 221 38.10 31.71 -6.00
N LEU A 222 38.01 30.70 -5.13
CA LEU A 222 36.75 30.01 -4.82
C LEU A 222 35.69 30.95 -4.23
N ASN A 223 36.08 31.79 -3.26
CA ASN A 223 35.21 32.83 -2.69
C ASN A 223 34.83 33.92 -3.72
N GLY A 224 35.70 34.21 -4.69
CA GLY A 224 35.39 35.06 -5.83
C GLY A 224 34.32 34.46 -6.74
N PHE A 225 34.48 33.19 -7.13
CA PHE A 225 33.56 32.47 -8.01
C PHE A 225 32.17 32.32 -7.38
N SER A 226 32.08 31.93 -6.08
CA SER A 226 30.80 31.85 -5.37
C SER A 226 30.04 33.19 -5.35
N LYS A 227 30.74 34.32 -5.20
CA LYS A 227 30.13 35.66 -5.28
C LYS A 227 29.65 36.00 -6.69
N SER A 228 30.39 35.62 -7.73
CA SER A 228 29.94 35.76 -9.13
C SER A 228 28.68 34.96 -9.43
N LEU A 229 28.57 33.73 -8.92
CA LEU A 229 27.36 32.90 -9.10
C LEU A 229 26.15 33.51 -8.37
N LYS A 230 26.32 33.95 -7.11
CA LYS A 230 25.25 34.63 -6.36
C LYS A 230 24.76 35.90 -7.07
N LEU A 231 25.67 36.67 -7.67
CA LEU A 231 25.31 37.83 -8.50
C LEU A 231 24.50 37.42 -9.74
N ALA A 232 24.95 36.40 -10.49
CA ALA A 232 24.25 35.93 -11.68
C ALA A 232 22.85 35.35 -11.37
N MET A 233 22.68 34.71 -10.22
CA MET A 233 21.42 34.08 -9.79
C MET A 233 20.40 35.06 -9.20
N ALA A 234 20.83 36.18 -8.62
CA ALA A 234 19.95 37.09 -7.89
C ALA A 234 18.71 37.58 -8.68
N PRO A 235 18.82 38.10 -9.93
CA PRO A 235 17.63 38.52 -10.68
C PRO A 235 16.81 37.33 -11.20
N LEU A 236 17.42 36.17 -11.43
CA LEU A 236 16.70 34.96 -11.86
C LEU A 236 15.76 34.46 -10.75
N ILE A 237 16.29 34.36 -9.53
CA ILE A 237 15.50 34.00 -8.34
C ILE A 237 14.44 35.07 -8.04
N GLY A 238 14.78 36.36 -8.20
CA GLY A 238 13.83 37.46 -8.03
C GLY A 238 12.65 37.40 -9.01
N ILE A 239 12.92 37.20 -10.31
CA ILE A 239 11.89 37.14 -11.35
C ILE A 239 11.04 35.89 -11.20
N ILE A 240 11.65 34.70 -11.04
CA ILE A 240 10.90 33.44 -10.96
C ILE A 240 9.98 33.39 -9.73
N SER A 241 10.34 34.09 -8.64
CA SER A 241 9.53 34.19 -7.41
C SER A 241 8.48 35.32 -7.45
N SER A 242 8.31 36.00 -8.59
CA SER A 242 7.45 37.18 -8.73
C SER A 242 6.27 36.95 -9.68
N LYS A 243 5.28 37.84 -9.65
CA LYS A 243 4.07 37.76 -10.48
C LYS A 243 4.30 38.27 -11.92
N CYS A 244 5.38 37.83 -12.55
CA CYS A 244 5.71 38.16 -13.94
C CYS A 244 4.86 37.37 -14.95
N ASP A 245 4.85 37.84 -16.20
CA ASP A 245 4.19 37.14 -17.31
C ASP A 245 4.89 35.81 -17.64
N VAL A 246 4.13 34.82 -18.10
CA VAL A 246 4.62 33.47 -18.43
C VAL A 246 5.77 33.49 -19.44
N SER A 247 5.75 34.42 -20.41
CA SER A 247 6.83 34.59 -21.39
C SER A 247 8.14 35.10 -20.77
N VAL A 248 8.06 35.89 -19.69
CA VAL A 248 9.23 36.34 -18.91
C VAL A 248 9.77 35.19 -18.07
N LEU A 249 8.89 34.45 -17.39
CA LEU A 249 9.28 33.32 -16.55
C LEU A 249 9.96 32.22 -17.41
N LEU A 250 9.47 31.97 -18.63
CA LEU A 250 10.10 31.07 -19.60
C LEU A 250 11.45 31.61 -20.11
N SER A 251 11.57 32.92 -20.36
CA SER A 251 12.85 33.57 -20.69
C SER A 251 13.86 33.47 -19.53
N CYS A 252 13.38 33.50 -18.29
CA CYS A 252 14.18 33.34 -17.08
C CYS A 252 14.72 31.91 -16.97
N LEU A 253 13.88 30.91 -17.22
CA LEU A 253 14.31 29.50 -17.31
C LEU A 253 15.32 29.27 -18.44
N ASN A 254 15.09 29.83 -19.64
CA ASN A 254 16.06 29.73 -20.73
C ASN A 254 17.43 30.33 -20.36
N THR A 255 17.44 31.41 -19.57
CA THR A 255 18.66 32.08 -19.09
C THR A 255 19.35 31.30 -17.97
N TRP A 256 18.58 30.58 -17.15
CA TRP A 256 19.11 29.63 -16.17
C TRP A 256 19.70 28.37 -16.83
N CYS A 257 19.01 27.75 -17.81
CA CYS A 257 19.54 26.64 -18.60
C CYS A 257 20.83 27.04 -19.35
N TYR A 258 20.93 28.28 -19.82
CA TYR A 258 22.16 28.83 -20.37
C TYR A 258 23.30 28.88 -19.34
N LEU A 259 23.03 29.32 -18.10
CA LEU A 259 23.99 29.29 -17.00
C LEU A 259 24.44 27.85 -16.68
N LEU A 260 23.52 26.89 -16.62
CA LEU A 260 23.85 25.48 -16.41
C LEU A 260 24.78 24.96 -17.52
N HIS A 261 24.41 25.15 -18.78
CA HIS A 261 25.26 24.80 -19.93
C HIS A 261 26.67 25.44 -19.87
N LYS A 262 26.79 26.68 -19.36
CA LYS A 262 28.08 27.37 -19.19
C LYS A 262 28.91 26.89 -18.00
N LEU A 263 28.28 26.27 -17.00
CA LEU A 263 28.97 25.65 -15.87
C LEU A 263 29.53 24.26 -16.22
N ASP A 264 29.05 23.62 -17.28
CA ASP A 264 29.53 22.31 -17.74
C ASP A 264 29.54 21.31 -16.55
N THR A 265 30.62 20.58 -16.35
CA THR A 265 30.80 19.60 -15.29
C THR A 265 30.77 20.16 -13.86
N PHE A 266 30.82 21.49 -13.67
CA PHE A 266 30.84 22.12 -12.33
C PHE A 266 29.47 22.20 -11.65
N ILE A 267 28.37 21.99 -12.38
CA ILE A 267 27.00 22.01 -11.82
C ILE A 267 26.90 21.07 -10.62
N ASN A 268 27.46 19.87 -10.76
CA ASN A 268 27.40 18.74 -9.82
C ASN A 268 28.26 18.94 -8.55
N SER A 269 28.86 20.12 -8.35
CA SER A 269 29.61 20.43 -7.12
C SER A 269 28.68 21.01 -6.05
N PRO A 270 28.69 20.55 -4.79
CA PRO A 270 27.69 20.94 -3.78
C PRO A 270 27.54 22.46 -3.56
N SER A 271 28.62 23.22 -3.71
CA SER A 271 28.61 24.69 -3.60
C SER A 271 27.97 25.42 -4.79
N VAL A 272 27.82 24.74 -5.94
CA VAL A 272 27.06 25.21 -7.10
C VAL A 272 25.61 24.76 -7.00
N ILE A 273 25.34 23.50 -6.61
CA ILE A 273 23.98 22.99 -6.36
C ILE A 273 23.21 23.91 -5.40
N ASN A 274 23.80 24.23 -4.24
CA ASN A 274 23.21 25.10 -3.22
C ASN A 274 23.07 26.59 -3.59
N VAL A 275 23.61 27.02 -4.74
CA VAL A 275 23.55 28.42 -5.21
C VAL A 275 22.75 28.57 -6.50
N VAL A 276 22.74 27.54 -7.35
CA VAL A 276 22.22 27.59 -8.73
C VAL A 276 21.02 26.66 -8.94
N LEU A 277 20.99 25.48 -8.30
CA LEU A 277 19.88 24.52 -8.46
C LEU A 277 18.84 24.69 -7.35
N ASP A 278 19.25 24.56 -6.09
CA ASP A 278 18.37 24.59 -4.91
C ASP A 278 17.40 25.78 -4.90
N PRO A 279 17.82 27.05 -5.03
CA PRO A 279 16.88 28.18 -4.97
C PRO A 279 15.91 28.24 -6.17
N MET A 280 16.28 27.71 -7.35
CA MET A 280 15.42 27.74 -8.54
C MET A 280 14.35 26.65 -8.48
N PHE A 281 14.75 25.40 -8.22
CA PHE A 281 13.79 24.30 -8.03
C PHE A 281 12.85 24.59 -6.87
N GLN A 282 13.36 25.10 -5.74
CA GLN A 282 12.51 25.51 -4.62
C GLN A 282 11.48 26.59 -5.00
N ALA A 283 11.86 27.62 -5.76
CA ALA A 283 10.94 28.69 -6.13
C ALA A 283 9.82 28.16 -7.03
N ILE A 284 10.15 27.34 -8.03
CA ILE A 284 9.20 26.83 -9.04
C ILE A 284 8.27 25.77 -8.45
N PHE A 285 8.80 24.82 -7.66
CA PHE A 285 7.95 23.79 -7.04
C PHE A 285 7.05 24.35 -5.93
N LYS A 286 7.40 25.49 -5.30
CA LYS A 286 6.51 26.20 -4.36
C LYS A 286 5.37 26.97 -5.05
N ILE A 287 5.56 27.42 -6.29
CA ILE A 287 4.50 28.06 -7.09
C ILE A 287 3.49 27.02 -7.57
N GLY A 288 3.97 25.85 -7.99
CA GLY A 288 3.12 24.72 -8.39
C GLY A 288 2.58 24.77 -9.82
N PRO A 289 1.79 23.76 -10.24
CA PRO A 289 1.27 23.63 -11.59
C PRO A 289 -0.13 24.23 -11.77
N ASP A 290 -0.27 25.55 -11.57
CA ASP A 290 -1.42 26.29 -12.08
C ASP A 290 -1.51 26.12 -13.61
N SER A 291 -2.69 26.31 -14.19
CA SER A 291 -2.92 26.25 -15.65
C SER A 291 -2.07 27.23 -16.48
N LYS A 292 -1.40 28.20 -15.83
CA LYS A 292 -0.45 29.15 -16.43
C LYS A 292 1.02 28.79 -16.19
N SER A 293 1.36 28.01 -15.16
CA SER A 293 2.74 27.65 -14.78
C SER A 293 3.09 26.19 -15.07
N ILE A 294 2.11 25.32 -15.34
CA ILE A 294 2.30 23.88 -15.57
C ILE A 294 3.39 23.55 -16.61
N GLN A 295 3.57 24.37 -17.65
CA GLN A 295 4.65 24.19 -18.63
C GLN A 295 6.05 24.40 -18.03
N LEU A 296 6.22 25.39 -17.16
CA LEU A 296 7.47 25.65 -16.46
C LEU A 296 7.74 24.59 -15.39
N TRP A 297 6.67 24.17 -14.71
CA TRP A 297 6.71 23.14 -13.68
C TRP A 297 7.14 21.79 -14.26
N ASN A 298 6.51 21.34 -15.36
CA ASN A 298 6.90 20.13 -16.09
C ASN A 298 8.35 20.20 -16.60
N LEU A 299 8.76 21.31 -17.23
CA LEU A 299 10.14 21.48 -17.70
C LEU A 299 11.17 21.36 -16.56
N CYS A 300 10.80 21.78 -15.34
CA CYS A 300 11.67 21.63 -14.17
C CYS A 300 11.64 20.22 -13.56
N LEU A 301 10.54 19.46 -13.70
CA LEU A 301 10.55 18.03 -13.41
C LEU A 301 11.47 17.29 -14.38
N ASP A 302 11.33 17.54 -15.68
CA ASP A 302 12.16 16.89 -16.72
C ASP A 302 13.65 17.18 -16.48
N LEU A 303 14.03 18.42 -16.17
CA LEU A 303 15.42 18.78 -15.83
C LEU A 303 15.93 18.13 -14.52
N LEU A 304 15.04 17.84 -13.56
CA LEU A 304 15.39 17.13 -12.33
C LEU A 304 15.54 15.61 -12.58
N GLU A 305 14.69 15.04 -13.42
CA GLU A 305 14.73 13.64 -13.84
C GLU A 305 15.95 13.35 -14.75
N ASP A 306 16.30 14.27 -15.66
CA ASP A 306 17.55 14.25 -16.43
C ASP A 306 18.78 14.25 -15.50
N CYS A 307 18.77 15.08 -14.45
CA CYS A 307 19.85 15.14 -13.47
C CYS A 307 20.03 13.80 -12.74
N ILE A 308 18.95 13.23 -12.22
CA ILE A 308 18.96 11.99 -11.43
C ILE A 308 19.28 10.75 -12.28
N SER A 309 18.70 10.66 -13.48
CA SER A 309 18.80 9.49 -14.36
C SER A 309 20.20 9.20 -14.89
N THR A 310 21.11 10.18 -14.84
CA THR A 310 22.53 10.00 -15.19
C THR A 310 23.29 8.99 -14.33
N LYS A 311 22.74 8.60 -13.18
CA LYS A 311 23.27 7.48 -12.35
C LYS A 311 22.83 6.10 -12.84
N CYS A 312 21.81 6.03 -13.70
CA CYS A 312 21.12 4.81 -14.12
C CYS A 312 21.43 4.39 -15.57
N SER A 313 22.17 5.20 -16.33
CA SER A 313 22.47 4.99 -17.76
C SER A 313 23.28 3.71 -18.04
N ASP A 314 24.08 3.27 -17.07
CA ASP A 314 25.06 2.20 -17.26
C ASP A 314 24.44 0.78 -17.33
N LEU A 315 23.15 0.65 -17.01
CA LEU A 315 22.45 -0.65 -16.99
C LEU A 315 22.02 -1.19 -18.36
N ASN A 316 21.92 -0.34 -19.41
CA ASN A 316 21.16 -0.67 -20.62
C ASN A 316 21.77 -0.18 -21.96
N SER A 317 23.10 -0.07 -22.10
CA SER A 317 23.71 0.26 -23.41
C SER A 317 24.99 -0.52 -23.74
N ASP A 318 25.04 -1.07 -24.96
CA ASP A 318 26.27 -1.56 -25.59
C ASP A 318 27.19 -0.35 -25.84
N PRO A 319 28.50 -0.38 -25.48
CA PRO A 319 29.40 0.77 -25.58
C PRO A 319 29.53 1.40 -26.99
N LYS A 320 28.99 0.77 -28.04
CA LYS A 320 28.89 1.40 -29.38
C LYS A 320 27.75 2.41 -29.49
N ASP A 321 26.66 2.27 -28.73
CA ASP A 321 25.51 3.17 -28.78
C ASP A 321 25.64 4.39 -27.86
N GLN A 322 26.59 4.38 -26.92
CA GLN A 322 26.88 5.53 -26.04
C GLN A 322 27.16 6.84 -26.81
N VAL A 323 27.74 6.75 -28.01
CA VAL A 323 28.01 7.91 -28.88
C VAL A 323 26.72 8.52 -29.45
N ASN A 324 25.67 7.70 -29.66
CA ASN A 324 24.36 8.16 -30.14
C ASN A 324 23.42 8.55 -28.98
N LEU A 325 23.49 7.86 -27.84
CA LEU A 325 22.66 8.14 -26.66
C LEU A 325 22.92 9.54 -26.06
N HIS A 326 24.14 10.08 -26.20
CA HIS A 326 24.44 11.47 -25.86
C HIS A 326 23.65 12.53 -26.68
N LEU A 327 22.92 12.13 -27.72
CA LEU A 327 22.01 12.98 -28.51
C LEU A 327 20.53 12.66 -28.25
N SER A 328 20.20 11.75 -27.33
CA SER A 328 18.83 11.45 -26.90
C SER A 328 18.26 12.53 -25.96
N ALA A 329 18.29 13.78 -26.39
CA ALA A 329 17.39 14.79 -25.86
C ALA A 329 15.96 14.32 -26.18
N ARG A 330 15.23 13.87 -25.16
CA ARG A 330 13.84 13.38 -25.27
C ARG A 330 13.04 14.41 -26.08
N THR A 331 12.58 14.03 -27.27
CA THR A 331 12.16 15.00 -28.29
C THR A 331 11.02 15.87 -27.78
N PHE A 332 11.33 17.09 -27.33
CA PHE A 332 10.35 18.08 -26.89
C PHE A 332 9.40 18.37 -28.06
N ILE A 333 8.19 17.80 -28.00
CA ILE A 333 7.22 17.86 -29.09
C ILE A 333 6.88 19.34 -29.32
N SER A 334 7.23 19.84 -30.50
CA SER A 334 7.08 21.25 -30.87
C SER A 334 5.61 21.61 -31.16
N GLY A 335 4.81 21.69 -30.09
CA GLY A 335 3.46 22.24 -30.14
C GLY A 335 3.47 23.63 -30.78
N SER A 336 2.66 23.83 -31.83
CA SER A 336 2.67 25.03 -32.67
C SER A 336 2.34 26.30 -31.85
N GLY A 337 3.33 27.14 -31.57
CA GLY A 337 3.15 28.19 -30.54
C GLY A 337 4.20 29.29 -30.41
N ARG A 338 4.91 29.71 -31.47
CA ARG A 338 5.76 30.94 -31.57
C ARG A 338 6.87 31.20 -30.52
N TYR A 339 7.09 30.35 -29.52
CA TYR A 339 8.17 30.49 -28.54
C TYR A 339 9.23 29.40 -28.73
N SER A 340 10.35 29.75 -29.39
CA SER A 340 11.46 28.83 -29.61
C SER A 340 12.23 28.57 -28.32
N TRP A 341 12.12 27.35 -27.78
CA TRP A 341 12.98 26.90 -26.68
C TRP A 341 14.39 26.64 -27.21
N ASN A 342 15.39 27.34 -26.67
CA ASN A 342 16.79 27.12 -27.05
C ASN A 342 17.32 25.90 -26.32
N GLN A 343 17.50 24.79 -27.04
CA GLN A 343 18.09 23.56 -26.52
C GLN A 343 19.58 23.77 -26.20
N TYR A 344 19.88 24.19 -24.96
CA TYR A 344 21.25 24.23 -24.44
C TYR A 344 21.59 22.87 -23.80
N PRO A 345 22.51 22.07 -24.35
CA PRO A 345 22.82 20.74 -23.81
C PRO A 345 23.56 20.86 -22.47
N ILE A 346 22.95 20.36 -21.41
CA ILE A 346 23.50 20.38 -20.04
C ILE A 346 24.29 19.08 -19.80
N LYS A 347 25.47 19.19 -19.19
CA LYS A 347 26.32 18.02 -18.83
C LYS A 347 26.24 17.72 -17.34
N TRP A 348 25.20 16.99 -16.98
CA TRP A 348 25.13 16.28 -15.72
C TRP A 348 26.27 15.25 -15.62
N LEU A 349 26.72 14.98 -14.39
CA LEU A 349 27.57 13.85 -14.06
C LEU A 349 26.81 12.91 -13.11
N PRO A 350 27.14 11.61 -13.05
CA PRO A 350 26.56 10.72 -12.05
C PRO A 350 26.73 11.29 -10.65
N TRP A 351 25.62 11.50 -9.94
CA TRP A 351 25.59 12.10 -8.62
C TRP A 351 26.17 11.19 -7.53
N ASP A 352 26.52 11.75 -6.38
CA ASP A 352 27.09 11.05 -5.23
C ASP A 352 26.16 11.14 -3.99
N LEU A 353 26.44 10.32 -2.98
CA LEU A 353 25.59 10.21 -1.79
C LEU A 353 25.43 11.53 -1.00
N SER A 354 26.32 12.52 -1.21
CA SER A 354 26.17 13.86 -0.61
C SER A 354 25.01 14.66 -1.19
N GLN A 355 24.48 14.25 -2.34
CA GLN A 355 23.36 14.90 -3.05
C GLN A 355 21.99 14.25 -2.76
N LEU A 356 21.95 13.14 -2.01
CA LEU A 356 20.71 12.42 -1.69
C LEU A 356 19.70 13.32 -0.95
N ASP A 357 20.15 14.08 0.07
CA ASP A 357 19.31 15.04 0.79
C ASP A 357 18.69 16.11 -0.14
N PHE A 358 19.46 16.62 -1.10
CA PHE A 358 18.96 17.60 -2.07
C PHE A 358 17.80 17.04 -2.91
N TYR A 359 17.90 15.81 -3.41
CA TYR A 359 16.82 15.19 -4.18
C TYR A 359 15.58 14.89 -3.32
N LEU A 360 15.77 14.34 -2.12
CA LEU A 360 14.66 14.06 -1.18
C LEU A 360 13.97 15.35 -0.73
N LYS A 361 14.71 16.43 -0.51
CA LYS A 361 14.20 17.79 -0.23
C LYS A 361 13.37 18.34 -1.40
N MET A 362 13.78 18.13 -2.66
CA MET A 362 12.94 18.53 -3.81
C MET A 362 11.63 17.74 -3.85
N ILE A 363 11.69 16.42 -3.64
CA ILE A 363 10.49 15.55 -3.60
C ILE A 363 9.57 15.96 -2.44
N SER A 364 10.12 16.27 -1.26
CA SER A 364 9.34 16.80 -0.13
C SER A 364 8.59 18.08 -0.50
N ILE A 365 9.22 19.03 -1.20
CA ILE A 365 8.57 20.29 -1.58
C ILE A 365 7.47 20.07 -2.63
N ILE A 366 7.70 19.16 -3.58
CA ILE A 366 6.69 18.73 -4.57
C ILE A 366 5.46 18.15 -3.85
N ILE A 367 5.65 17.29 -2.85
CA ILE A 367 4.56 16.65 -2.09
C ILE A 367 3.84 17.64 -1.17
N THR A 368 4.58 18.47 -0.41
CA THR A 368 3.98 19.51 0.46
C THR A 368 3.14 20.50 -0.33
N HIS A 369 3.49 20.80 -1.60
CA HIS A 369 2.64 21.62 -2.45
C HIS A 369 1.24 21.01 -2.63
N VAL A 370 1.12 19.69 -2.87
CA VAL A 370 -0.17 18.99 -3.05
C VAL A 370 -1.10 19.15 -1.85
N ALA A 371 -0.55 19.09 -0.64
CA ALA A 371 -1.31 19.32 0.60
C ALA A 371 -1.88 20.75 0.63
N THR A 372 -1.02 21.75 0.38
CA THR A 372 -1.40 23.17 0.43
C THR A 372 -2.26 23.66 -0.73
N ALA A 373 -2.29 22.93 -1.86
CA ALA A 373 -2.95 23.39 -3.09
C ALA A 373 -4.47 23.22 -3.04
N THR A 374 -5.20 24.28 -3.37
CA THR A 374 -6.65 24.25 -3.64
C THR A 374 -6.98 23.81 -5.08
N ALA A 375 -6.06 23.08 -5.72
CA ALA A 375 -6.13 22.69 -7.13
C ALA A 375 -7.05 21.47 -7.36
N ALA A 376 -7.48 21.27 -8.61
CA ALA A 376 -8.40 20.19 -8.97
C ALA A 376 -7.79 18.79 -8.73
N PRO A 377 -8.59 17.75 -8.37
CA PRO A 377 -8.07 16.43 -7.99
C PRO A 377 -7.13 15.78 -9.02
N GLU A 378 -7.41 15.95 -10.32
CA GLU A 378 -6.56 15.44 -11.41
C GLU A 378 -5.15 16.04 -11.39
N SER A 379 -5.05 17.34 -11.07
CA SER A 379 -3.76 18.05 -10.95
C SER A 379 -3.02 17.68 -9.67
N LYS A 380 -3.71 17.32 -8.58
CA LYS A 380 -3.08 16.75 -7.39
C LYS A 380 -2.47 15.39 -7.70
N LYS A 381 -3.24 14.50 -8.35
CA LYS A 381 -2.79 13.16 -8.72
C LYS A 381 -1.56 13.18 -9.62
N SER A 382 -1.53 14.02 -10.67
CA SER A 382 -0.37 14.09 -11.57
C SER A 382 0.91 14.60 -10.88
N VAL A 383 0.78 15.42 -9.84
CA VAL A 383 1.92 15.83 -8.99
C VAL A 383 2.41 14.67 -8.13
N CYS A 384 1.50 13.89 -7.51
CA CYS A 384 1.86 12.70 -6.75
C CYS A 384 2.54 11.64 -7.63
N ASP A 385 1.98 11.37 -8.82
CA ASP A 385 2.55 10.43 -9.80
C ASP A 385 3.96 10.88 -10.24
N ALA A 386 4.19 12.18 -10.42
CA ALA A 386 5.51 12.74 -10.71
C ALA A 386 6.49 12.62 -9.53
N ALA A 387 6.04 12.89 -8.30
CA ALA A 387 6.86 12.75 -7.09
C ALA A 387 7.33 11.30 -6.89
N VAL A 388 6.43 10.33 -7.06
CA VAL A 388 6.74 8.89 -6.97
C VAL A 388 7.66 8.45 -8.12
N ARG A 389 7.46 8.96 -9.35
CA ARG A 389 8.37 8.68 -10.49
C ARG A 389 9.79 9.16 -10.20
N ILE A 390 9.94 10.39 -9.71
CA ILE A 390 11.25 10.97 -9.38
C ILE A 390 11.90 10.22 -8.20
N PHE A 391 11.13 9.85 -7.17
CA PHE A 391 11.62 9.03 -6.06
C PHE A 391 12.14 7.66 -6.52
N ARG A 392 11.43 6.96 -7.41
CA ARG A 392 11.93 5.70 -8.02
C ARG A 392 13.24 5.89 -8.78
N SER A 393 13.40 7.01 -9.50
CA SER A 393 14.67 7.32 -10.17
C SER A 393 15.82 7.59 -9.17
N VAL A 394 15.54 8.23 -8.02
CA VAL A 394 16.53 8.37 -6.93
C VAL A 394 16.89 7.01 -6.34
N LEU A 395 15.90 6.17 -6.01
CA LEU A 395 16.11 4.85 -5.44
C LEU A 395 16.95 3.95 -6.38
N LYS A 396 16.76 4.02 -7.70
CA LYS A 396 17.60 3.32 -8.69
C LYS A 396 19.05 3.79 -8.65
N GLY A 397 19.29 5.10 -8.50
CA GLY A 397 20.64 5.63 -8.29
C GLY A 397 21.28 5.16 -6.97
N VAL A 398 20.49 5.00 -5.91
CA VAL A 398 20.93 4.41 -4.63
C VAL A 398 21.22 2.91 -4.78
N GLN A 399 20.39 2.15 -5.51
CA GLN A 399 20.63 0.73 -5.82
C GLN A 399 21.96 0.54 -6.57
N MET A 400 22.32 1.45 -7.49
CA MET A 400 23.61 1.42 -8.17
C MET A 400 24.81 1.69 -7.23
N GLU A 401 24.64 2.52 -6.20
CA GLU A 401 25.67 2.71 -5.15
C GLU A 401 25.72 1.54 -4.16
N PHE A 402 24.59 0.88 -3.87
CA PHE A 402 24.56 -0.34 -3.07
C PHE A 402 25.34 -1.50 -3.73
N ARG A 403 25.36 -1.54 -5.07
CA ARG A 403 26.17 -2.50 -5.85
C ARG A 403 27.62 -2.08 -6.07
N ASN A 404 28.01 -0.87 -5.68
CA ASN A 404 29.35 -0.35 -5.88
C ASN A 404 30.33 -0.94 -4.84
N PRO A 405 31.31 -1.79 -5.23
CA PRO A 405 32.20 -2.47 -4.28
C PRO A 405 33.18 -1.53 -3.55
N SER A 406 33.20 -0.23 -3.85
CA SER A 406 33.96 0.76 -3.08
C SER A 406 33.17 1.42 -1.94
N ASN A 407 31.87 1.17 -1.79
CA ASN A 407 31.10 1.71 -0.67
C ASN A 407 31.31 0.89 0.62
N ASN A 408 31.35 1.60 1.74
CA ASN A 408 31.42 1.02 3.08
C ASN A 408 30.02 0.93 3.72
N TYR A 409 29.95 0.22 4.85
CA TYR A 409 28.76 0.10 5.69
C TYR A 409 28.19 1.49 6.08
N ASP A 410 29.04 2.46 6.42
CA ASP A 410 28.61 3.78 6.87
C ASP A 410 27.86 4.55 5.77
N ASN A 411 28.32 4.47 4.51
CA ASN A 411 27.63 5.07 3.36
C ASN A 411 26.25 4.43 3.13
N ILE A 412 26.16 3.10 3.19
CA ILE A 412 24.89 2.36 2.99
C ILE A 412 23.92 2.70 4.14
N MET A 413 24.40 2.68 5.39
CA MET A 413 23.60 3.03 6.56
C MET A 413 23.17 4.50 6.58
N PHE A 414 24.00 5.42 6.07
CA PHE A 414 23.61 6.82 5.86
C PHE A 414 22.46 6.95 4.85
N CYS A 415 22.55 6.26 3.71
CA CYS A 415 21.47 6.24 2.72
C CYS A 415 20.17 5.68 3.30
N LEU A 416 20.23 4.51 3.95
CA LEU A 416 19.07 3.87 4.58
C LEU A 416 18.41 4.81 5.60
N ASN A 417 19.17 5.35 6.56
CA ASN A 417 18.61 6.27 7.56
C ASN A 417 18.02 7.54 6.93
N THR A 418 18.64 8.10 5.90
CA THR A 418 18.12 9.31 5.22
C THR A 418 16.80 9.01 4.50
N ILE A 419 16.70 7.87 3.81
CA ILE A 419 15.52 7.42 3.06
C ILE A 419 14.37 7.04 4.01
N LEU A 420 14.67 6.28 5.07
CA LEU A 420 13.69 5.87 6.08
C LEU A 420 13.17 7.07 6.89
N SER A 421 14.04 7.98 7.31
CA SER A 421 13.66 9.23 8.01
C SER A 421 12.79 10.14 7.14
N PHE A 422 13.08 10.24 5.84
CA PHE A 422 12.25 10.96 4.88
C PHE A 422 10.83 10.37 4.76
N MET A 423 10.69 9.05 4.59
CA MET A 423 9.38 8.40 4.50
C MET A 423 8.62 8.43 5.83
N LYS A 424 9.32 8.24 6.96
CA LYS A 424 8.77 8.38 8.30
C LYS A 424 8.15 9.76 8.48
N LYS A 425 8.91 10.82 8.18
CA LYS A 425 8.44 12.20 8.28
C LYS A 425 7.20 12.43 7.42
N LEU A 426 7.19 12.01 6.15
CA LEU A 426 6.02 12.16 5.29
C LEU A 426 4.79 11.41 5.82
N GLY A 427 4.98 10.22 6.41
CA GLY A 427 3.89 9.48 7.06
C GLY A 427 3.38 10.16 8.34
N GLU A 428 4.27 10.73 9.15
CA GLU A 428 3.91 11.48 10.36
C GLU A 428 3.23 12.82 10.02
N ASP A 429 3.74 13.56 9.03
CA ASP A 429 3.12 14.77 8.47
C ASP A 429 1.69 14.43 7.95
N ALA A 430 1.54 13.37 7.15
CA ALA A 430 0.24 12.90 6.64
C ALA A 430 -0.74 12.55 7.77
N SER A 431 -0.26 11.91 8.84
CA SER A 431 -1.08 11.56 10.01
C SER A 431 -1.65 12.77 10.76
N SER A 432 -1.03 13.95 10.59
CA SER A 432 -1.44 15.19 11.26
C SER A 432 -2.41 16.07 10.47
N ASP A 433 -2.33 16.05 9.13
CA ASP A 433 -3.00 17.02 8.24
C ASP A 433 -4.37 16.52 7.72
N GLY A 434 -4.70 15.24 7.90
CA GLY A 434 -6.01 14.66 7.55
C GLY A 434 -6.30 14.51 6.05
N GLY A 435 -5.43 15.03 5.17
CA GLY A 435 -5.57 14.94 3.72
C GLY A 435 -5.23 13.55 3.15
N GLY A 436 -6.23 12.83 2.62
CA GLY A 436 -6.05 11.49 2.06
C GLY A 436 -5.02 11.38 0.93
N ASP A 437 -4.78 12.45 0.17
CA ASP A 437 -3.78 12.52 -0.89
C ASP A 437 -2.35 12.27 -0.37
N LEU A 438 -2.00 12.83 0.80
CA LEU A 438 -0.69 12.65 1.44
C LEU A 438 -0.46 11.21 1.88
N PHE A 439 -1.47 10.58 2.48
CA PHE A 439 -1.41 9.16 2.87
C PHE A 439 -1.22 8.26 1.65
N ASN A 440 -2.04 8.42 0.61
CA ASN A 440 -1.95 7.61 -0.60
C ASN A 440 -0.58 7.73 -1.28
N THR A 441 -0.01 8.95 -1.28
CA THR A 441 1.35 9.23 -1.78
C THR A 441 2.41 8.55 -0.92
N SER A 442 2.31 8.65 0.41
CA SER A 442 3.25 8.04 1.35
C SER A 442 3.30 6.50 1.22
N LEU A 443 2.15 5.85 1.02
CA LEU A 443 2.09 4.43 0.71
C LEU A 443 2.79 4.09 -0.63
N TYR A 444 2.66 4.94 -1.67
CA TYR A 444 3.34 4.71 -2.96
C TYR A 444 4.86 4.89 -2.86
N LEU A 445 5.36 5.75 -1.96
CA LEU A 445 6.78 5.89 -1.69
C LEU A 445 7.32 4.66 -0.96
N ILE A 446 6.61 4.12 0.03
CA ILE A 446 7.03 2.89 0.73
C ILE A 446 7.00 1.68 -0.22
N GLU A 447 5.96 1.54 -1.04
CA GLU A 447 5.88 0.53 -2.11
C GLU A 447 7.09 0.67 -3.06
N ALA A 448 7.43 1.88 -3.50
CA ALA A 448 8.62 2.13 -4.33
C ALA A 448 9.94 1.79 -3.61
N ALA A 449 10.10 2.12 -2.34
CA ALA A 449 11.32 1.83 -1.57
C ALA A 449 11.53 0.31 -1.40
N VAL A 450 10.46 -0.45 -1.19
CA VAL A 450 10.50 -1.91 -1.07
C VAL A 450 10.73 -2.61 -2.43
N GLU A 451 10.22 -2.05 -3.53
CA GLU A 451 10.41 -2.62 -4.88
C GLU A 451 11.78 -2.29 -5.52
N GLU A 452 12.36 -1.12 -5.25
CA GLU A 452 13.52 -0.60 -5.99
C GLU A 452 14.85 -0.69 -5.20
N LEU A 453 14.84 -0.89 -3.88
CA LEU A 453 16.06 -1.16 -3.09
C LEU A 453 16.39 -2.66 -3.10
N GLU A 454 17.64 -3.03 -2.84
CA GLU A 454 18.06 -4.43 -2.98
C GLU A 454 17.70 -5.28 -1.74
N PRO A 455 16.98 -6.42 -1.90
CA PRO A 455 16.60 -7.32 -0.80
C PRO A 455 17.79 -7.73 0.08
N SER A 456 18.94 -7.99 -0.54
CA SER A 456 20.22 -8.34 0.09
C SER A 456 20.71 -7.35 1.16
N ILE A 457 20.20 -6.12 1.15
CA ILE A 457 20.51 -5.04 2.12
C ILE A 457 19.28 -4.73 2.98
N MET A 458 18.07 -4.78 2.41
CA MET A 458 16.82 -4.45 3.11
C MET A 458 16.44 -5.49 4.17
N GLU A 459 16.75 -6.77 3.94
CA GLU A 459 16.46 -7.89 4.86
C GLU A 459 17.68 -8.35 5.67
N SER A 460 18.89 -7.96 5.26
CA SER A 460 20.12 -8.45 5.88
C SER A 460 20.22 -8.08 7.36
N PRO A 461 20.56 -9.04 8.24
CA PRO A 461 20.67 -8.79 9.68
C PRO A 461 21.85 -7.87 10.05
N LEU A 462 22.73 -7.53 9.10
CA LEU A 462 23.82 -6.58 9.29
C LEU A 462 23.32 -5.13 9.38
N TYR A 463 22.29 -4.79 8.61
CA TYR A 463 21.71 -3.45 8.61
C TYR A 463 20.53 -3.43 9.56
N LYS A 464 20.71 -2.81 10.72
CA LYS A 464 19.63 -2.63 11.71
C LYS A 464 19.42 -1.14 11.99
N VAL A 465 18.14 -0.75 12.09
CA VAL A 465 17.66 0.63 12.26
C VAL A 465 16.69 0.65 13.45
N ALA A 466 16.74 1.70 14.26
CA ALA A 466 15.86 1.85 15.43
C ALA A 466 14.43 2.17 15.00
N LEU A 467 13.44 1.48 15.55
CA LEU A 467 12.03 1.71 15.28
C LEU A 467 11.51 2.95 16.01
N ASP A 468 11.83 4.13 15.47
CA ASP A 468 11.59 5.44 16.07
C ASP A 468 10.24 6.09 15.69
N ILE A 469 9.33 5.32 15.10
CA ILE A 469 8.01 5.76 14.62
C ILE A 469 7.13 6.17 15.81
N SER A 470 6.69 7.43 15.85
CA SER A 470 5.93 8.00 16.99
C SER A 470 4.63 7.23 17.29
N TYR A 471 3.96 6.72 16.25
CA TYR A 471 2.75 5.90 16.37
C TYR A 471 3.00 4.63 17.20
N VAL A 472 4.13 3.94 17.00
CA VAL A 472 4.51 2.73 17.77
C VAL A 472 4.75 3.08 19.23
N GLY A 473 5.45 4.18 19.50
CA GLY A 473 5.68 4.68 20.86
C GLY A 473 4.38 5.01 21.63
N SER A 474 3.31 5.40 20.93
CA SER A 474 1.99 5.59 21.56
C SER A 474 1.35 4.26 22.03
N LEU A 475 1.55 3.18 21.26
CA LEU A 475 0.98 1.86 21.52
C LEU A 475 1.69 1.12 22.67
N ASP A 476 2.97 1.44 22.93
CA ASP A 476 3.78 0.88 24.03
C ASP A 476 3.31 1.29 25.44
N SER A 477 2.45 2.30 25.54
CA SER A 477 1.70 2.57 26.77
C SER A 477 0.75 1.42 27.17
N VAL A 478 0.29 0.61 26.21
CA VAL A 478 -0.69 -0.47 26.43
C VAL A 478 0.01 -1.78 26.79
N LYS A 479 -0.04 -2.14 28.08
CA LYS A 479 0.56 -3.37 28.61
C LYS A 479 -0.33 -4.61 28.36
N HIS A 480 0.07 -5.43 27.39
CA HIS A 480 -0.45 -6.78 27.17
C HIS A 480 0.72 -7.78 27.20
N SER A 481 0.68 -8.76 28.12
CA SER A 481 1.87 -9.44 28.64
C SER A 481 2.15 -10.84 28.06
N LYS A 482 1.55 -11.20 26.92
CA LYS A 482 1.65 -12.55 26.31
C LYS A 482 1.90 -12.56 24.79
N ILE A 483 2.27 -11.41 24.20
CA ILE A 483 2.50 -11.30 22.76
C ILE A 483 4.00 -11.54 22.49
N PRO A 484 4.41 -12.59 21.75
CA PRO A 484 5.80 -12.77 21.36
C PRO A 484 6.18 -11.75 20.28
N HIS A 485 7.43 -11.29 20.30
CA HIS A 485 7.98 -10.38 19.29
C HIS A 485 7.14 -9.11 19.06
N ARG A 486 6.71 -8.48 20.16
CA ARG A 486 6.26 -7.08 20.12
C ARG A 486 7.41 -6.21 19.62
N CYS A 487 7.23 -5.54 18.48
CA CYS A 487 8.09 -4.42 18.10
C CYS A 487 7.87 -3.27 19.09
N SER A 488 8.84 -3.00 19.97
CA SER A 488 8.79 -1.84 20.85
C SER A 488 9.58 -0.67 20.27
N PHE A 489 9.25 0.54 20.73
CA PHE A 489 9.85 1.77 20.28
C PHE A 489 11.34 1.81 20.60
N MET A 490 12.16 2.14 19.58
CA MET A 490 13.64 2.08 19.57
C MET A 490 14.27 0.68 19.52
N ASP A 491 13.50 -0.41 19.35
CA ASP A 491 14.09 -1.71 18.99
C ASP A 491 14.78 -1.67 17.61
N MET A 492 15.84 -2.45 17.46
CA MET A 492 16.71 -2.47 16.27
C MET A 492 16.28 -3.56 15.28
N PHE A 493 15.62 -3.18 14.18
CA PHE A 493 15.08 -4.09 13.17
C PHE A 493 15.70 -3.86 11.78
N SER A 494 15.49 -4.78 10.83
CA SER A 494 15.93 -4.58 9.44
C SER A 494 15.14 -3.44 8.75
N PRO A 495 15.70 -2.77 7.73
CA PRO A 495 14.98 -1.77 6.92
C PRO A 495 13.64 -2.26 6.38
N MET A 496 13.54 -3.53 5.99
CA MET A 496 12.30 -4.16 5.50
C MET A 496 11.23 -4.24 6.59
N VAL A 497 11.60 -4.60 7.82
CA VAL A 497 10.68 -4.60 8.98
C VAL A 497 10.23 -3.17 9.31
N TYR A 498 11.15 -2.20 9.33
CA TYR A 498 10.81 -0.79 9.57
C TYR A 498 9.76 -0.28 8.57
N LEU A 499 9.95 -0.56 7.27
CA LEU A 499 8.98 -0.18 6.23
C LEU A 499 7.66 -0.94 6.34
N THR A 500 7.69 -2.22 6.71
CA THR A 500 6.49 -3.03 6.94
C THR A 500 5.64 -2.44 8.07
N VAL A 501 6.26 -2.09 9.20
CA VAL A 501 5.55 -1.46 10.35
C VAL A 501 5.05 -0.05 10.00
N LEU A 502 5.84 0.75 9.27
CA LEU A 502 5.40 2.08 8.81
C LEU A 502 4.18 2.00 7.86
N TYR A 503 4.19 1.05 6.91
CA TYR A 503 3.09 0.82 5.98
C TYR A 503 1.82 0.38 6.72
N LEU A 504 1.94 -0.59 7.63
CA LEU A 504 0.81 -1.06 8.45
C LEU A 504 0.25 0.05 9.34
N GLY A 505 1.11 0.93 9.88
CA GLY A 505 0.69 2.13 10.62
C GLY A 505 -0.18 3.07 9.79
N LEU A 506 0.25 3.42 8.58
CA LEU A 506 -0.52 4.29 7.68
C LEU A 506 -1.84 3.65 7.24
N VAL A 507 -1.86 2.34 6.96
CA VAL A 507 -3.10 1.59 6.63
C VAL A 507 -4.06 1.54 7.82
N VAL A 508 -3.55 1.32 9.04
CA VAL A 508 -4.37 1.34 10.27
C VAL A 508 -4.93 2.74 10.55
N GLN A 509 -4.22 3.82 10.22
CA GLN A 509 -4.74 5.18 10.35
C GLN A 509 -5.80 5.51 9.29
N LEU A 510 -5.55 5.18 8.01
CA LEU A 510 -6.51 5.37 6.90
C LEU A 510 -7.84 4.66 7.13
N THR A 511 -7.80 3.39 7.55
CA THR A 511 -9.00 2.54 7.76
C THR A 511 -9.91 3.02 8.91
N ILE A 512 -9.54 4.09 9.63
CA ILE A 512 -10.40 4.77 10.60
C ILE A 512 -11.19 5.92 9.95
N ASN A 513 -10.69 6.48 8.85
CA ASN A 513 -11.06 7.82 8.38
C ASN A 513 -11.67 7.89 6.96
N THR A 514 -11.50 6.86 6.12
CA THR A 514 -11.85 6.95 4.67
C THR A 514 -12.83 5.87 4.17
N PRO A 515 -13.74 6.19 3.23
CA PRO A 515 -14.65 5.21 2.62
C PRO A 515 -13.97 4.28 1.59
N GLU A 516 -12.75 4.59 1.13
CA GLU A 516 -12.01 3.84 0.09
C GLU A 516 -11.39 2.51 0.57
N MET A 517 -11.97 1.90 1.60
CA MET A 517 -11.39 0.79 2.36
C MET A 517 -11.00 -0.41 1.49
N GLU A 518 -11.78 -0.74 0.46
CA GLU A 518 -11.48 -1.84 -0.45
C GLU A 518 -10.19 -1.61 -1.27
N LEU A 519 -9.96 -0.38 -1.76
CA LEU A 519 -8.74 -0.05 -2.51
C LEU A 519 -7.50 -0.14 -1.60
N ILE A 520 -7.61 0.33 -0.36
CA ILE A 520 -6.55 0.25 0.65
C ILE A 520 -6.22 -1.22 0.99
N LEU A 521 -7.24 -2.06 1.17
CA LEU A 521 -7.06 -3.51 1.41
C LEU A 521 -6.46 -4.22 0.19
N GLN A 522 -6.82 -3.84 -1.04
CA GLN A 522 -6.18 -4.35 -2.26
C GLN A 522 -4.71 -3.93 -2.39
N ARG A 523 -4.33 -2.70 -1.98
CA ARG A 523 -2.93 -2.26 -1.91
C ARG A 523 -2.15 -3.07 -0.88
N LEU A 524 -2.68 -3.17 0.35
CA LEU A 524 -2.11 -4.01 1.41
C LEU A 524 -1.90 -5.46 0.95
N GLN A 525 -2.86 -6.04 0.20
CA GLN A 525 -2.71 -7.40 -0.31
C GLN A 525 -1.55 -7.55 -1.31
N ARG A 526 -1.22 -6.51 -2.10
CA ARG A 526 -0.07 -6.52 -3.02
C ARG A 526 1.24 -6.34 -2.25
N PHE A 527 1.30 -5.31 -1.40
CA PHE A 527 2.47 -5.01 -0.58
C PHE A 527 2.85 -6.21 0.31
N TYR A 528 1.88 -6.78 1.03
CA TYR A 528 2.15 -7.89 1.94
C TYR A 528 2.45 -9.22 1.22
N LYS A 529 1.99 -9.39 -0.03
CA LYS A 529 2.47 -10.49 -0.90
C LYS A 529 3.92 -10.31 -1.31
N PHE A 530 4.36 -9.09 -1.61
CA PHE A 530 5.78 -8.80 -1.87
C PHE A 530 6.63 -9.11 -0.62
N VAL A 531 6.24 -8.57 0.55
CA VAL A 531 6.93 -8.79 1.83
C VAL A 531 7.03 -10.27 2.21
N LEU A 532 6.03 -11.10 1.90
CA LEU A 532 6.10 -12.54 2.12
C LEU A 532 6.87 -13.31 1.03
N SER A 533 7.09 -12.73 -0.15
CA SER A 533 7.81 -13.38 -1.26
C SER A 533 9.32 -13.11 -1.22
N SER A 534 9.84 -12.60 -0.11
CA SER A 534 11.23 -12.21 0.09
C SER A 534 12.12 -13.39 0.53
N ASP A 535 13.43 -13.16 0.67
CA ASP A 535 14.40 -14.22 0.99
C ASP A 535 14.34 -14.63 2.49
N ASP A 536 14.10 -13.68 3.39
CA ASP A 536 13.74 -13.97 4.80
C ASP A 536 12.54 -13.11 5.28
N PRO A 537 11.29 -13.59 5.09
CA PRO A 537 10.11 -12.89 5.55
C PRO A 537 9.83 -13.03 7.06
N LEU A 538 10.68 -13.74 7.83
CA LEU A 538 10.37 -14.12 9.22
C LEU A 538 10.27 -12.92 10.18
N GLU A 539 11.27 -12.02 10.19
CA GLU A 539 11.20 -10.82 11.04
C GLU A 539 9.99 -9.94 10.67
N SER A 540 9.73 -9.76 9.37
CA SER A 540 8.63 -8.95 8.85
C SER A 540 7.26 -9.56 9.19
N PHE A 541 7.12 -10.88 9.12
CA PHE A 541 5.92 -11.60 9.53
C PHE A 541 5.67 -11.48 11.04
N LEU A 542 6.70 -11.68 11.86
CA LEU A 542 6.64 -11.54 13.32
C LEU A 542 6.22 -10.12 13.73
N ALA A 543 6.87 -9.10 13.16
CA ALA A 543 6.54 -7.70 13.37
C ALA A 543 5.08 -7.39 13.02
N SER A 544 4.59 -7.91 11.89
CA SER A 544 3.22 -7.69 11.43
C SER A 544 2.17 -8.35 12.33
N VAL A 545 2.44 -9.55 12.85
CA VAL A 545 1.58 -10.21 13.85
C VAL A 545 1.60 -9.45 15.18
N GLY A 546 2.77 -9.00 15.65
CA GLY A 546 2.89 -8.15 16.83
C GLY A 546 2.12 -6.82 16.68
N PHE A 547 2.15 -6.23 15.48
CA PHE A 547 1.46 -5.00 15.15
C PHE A 547 -0.08 -5.16 15.11
N LEU A 548 -0.61 -6.24 14.53
CA LEU A 548 -2.04 -6.56 14.65
C LEU A 548 -2.48 -6.63 16.11
N TYR A 549 -1.69 -7.30 16.96
CA TYR A 549 -1.97 -7.42 18.39
C TYR A 549 -1.87 -6.10 19.19
N ALA A 550 -1.34 -5.02 18.62
CA ALA A 550 -1.45 -3.67 19.19
C ALA A 550 -2.83 -3.02 18.93
N HIS A 551 -3.63 -3.59 18.02
CA HIS A 551 -4.84 -2.98 17.46
C HIS A 551 -6.09 -3.87 17.64
N MET A 552 -6.59 -3.97 18.87
CA MET A 552 -7.63 -4.96 19.25
C MET A 552 -9.09 -4.63 18.85
N GLY A 553 -9.33 -3.76 17.86
CA GLY A 553 -10.68 -3.34 17.45
C GLY A 553 -11.27 -4.20 16.30
N PHE A 554 -12.56 -4.54 16.35
CA PHE A 554 -13.20 -5.42 15.35
C PHE A 554 -13.09 -4.90 13.89
N LYS A 555 -12.93 -3.58 13.70
CA LYS A 555 -12.68 -2.96 12.38
C LYS A 555 -11.40 -3.46 11.68
N TYR A 556 -10.41 -3.98 12.43
CA TYR A 556 -9.17 -4.51 11.85
C TYR A 556 -9.26 -5.99 11.42
N MET A 557 -10.44 -6.60 11.53
CA MET A 557 -10.71 -7.96 11.04
C MET A 557 -10.40 -8.12 9.54
N GLU A 558 -10.55 -7.05 8.74
CA GLU A 558 -10.30 -7.07 7.30
C GLU A 558 -8.80 -7.01 6.97
N ILE A 559 -8.01 -6.26 7.74
CA ILE A 559 -6.54 -6.27 7.68
C ILE A 559 -6.02 -7.67 8.00
N TRP A 560 -6.57 -8.30 9.06
CA TRP A 560 -6.27 -9.68 9.41
C TRP A 560 -6.64 -10.67 8.29
N MET A 561 -7.83 -10.57 7.69
CA MET A 561 -8.23 -11.42 6.57
C MET A 561 -7.28 -11.27 5.37
N VAL A 562 -6.83 -10.06 5.03
CA VAL A 562 -5.84 -9.83 3.99
C VAL A 562 -4.51 -10.52 4.33
N MET A 563 -3.99 -10.34 5.54
CA MET A 563 -2.72 -10.94 5.97
C MET A 563 -2.77 -12.48 5.96
N VAL A 564 -3.86 -13.07 6.46
CA VAL A 564 -4.09 -14.53 6.42
C VAL A 564 -4.19 -15.05 4.98
N THR A 565 -4.92 -14.34 4.11
CA THR A 565 -5.06 -14.72 2.69
C THR A 565 -3.72 -14.70 1.94
N CYS A 566 -2.86 -13.71 2.23
CA CYS A 566 -1.53 -13.63 1.64
C CYS A 566 -0.62 -14.75 2.16
N LEU A 567 -0.63 -15.00 3.48
CA LEU A 567 0.15 -16.08 4.09
C LEU A 567 -0.27 -17.46 3.57
N ASN A 568 -1.56 -17.69 3.38
CA ASN A 568 -2.06 -18.92 2.76
C ASN A 568 -1.45 -19.11 1.35
N GLY A 569 -1.54 -18.09 0.49
CA GLY A 569 -1.00 -18.15 -0.87
C GLY A 569 0.52 -18.33 -0.93
N TYR A 570 1.25 -17.79 0.04
CA TYR A 570 2.69 -18.02 0.21
C TYR A 570 2.98 -19.49 0.59
N ILE A 571 2.24 -20.05 1.54
CA ILE A 571 2.42 -21.44 2.00
C ILE A 571 2.03 -22.45 0.91
N ASP A 572 0.98 -22.19 0.13
CA ASP A 572 0.60 -23.03 -1.01
C ASP A 572 1.63 -22.99 -2.16
N GLY A 573 2.36 -21.87 -2.29
CA GLY A 573 3.41 -21.69 -3.29
C GLY A 573 4.81 -22.20 -2.89
N MET A 574 5.04 -22.44 -1.59
CA MET A 574 6.37 -22.84 -1.08
C MET A 574 6.81 -24.22 -1.56
N LYS A 575 8.04 -24.29 -2.09
CA LYS A 575 8.70 -25.52 -2.53
C LYS A 575 9.64 -26.12 -1.49
N ASP A 576 10.34 -25.27 -0.74
CA ASP A 576 11.05 -25.68 0.47
C ASP A 576 10.12 -25.51 1.68
N LEU A 577 10.21 -26.44 2.62
CA LEU A 577 9.45 -26.45 3.87
C LEU A 577 10.40 -26.43 5.08
N SER A 578 11.61 -25.87 4.91
CA SER A 578 12.59 -25.63 5.96
C SER A 578 12.02 -24.81 7.13
N LEU A 579 11.20 -23.79 6.85
CA LEU A 579 10.46 -23.00 7.85
C LEU A 579 9.49 -23.85 8.70
N PHE A 580 9.14 -25.06 8.27
CA PHE A 580 8.25 -26.01 8.96
C PHE A 580 9.01 -27.18 9.60
N LYS A 581 10.33 -27.05 9.84
CA LYS A 581 11.13 -28.06 10.55
C LYS A 581 11.01 -27.93 12.07
N THR A 582 11.24 -29.07 12.74
CA THR A 582 10.98 -29.28 14.18
C THR A 582 12.16 -28.92 15.07
N ASP A 583 12.41 -27.64 15.25
CA ASP A 583 13.02 -27.13 16.48
C ASP A 583 11.91 -26.63 17.42
N SER A 584 12.02 -26.90 18.71
CA SER A 584 10.92 -26.72 19.68
C SER A 584 10.54 -25.25 19.97
N ASP A 585 11.32 -24.30 19.48
CA ASP A 585 11.07 -22.85 19.57
C ASP A 585 11.01 -22.16 18.19
N ASN A 586 10.54 -22.88 17.16
CA ASN A 586 10.25 -22.31 15.85
C ASN A 586 9.22 -21.14 15.98
N SER A 587 9.73 -19.92 15.80
CA SER A 587 8.98 -18.67 15.98
C SER A 587 7.91 -18.45 14.90
N PHE A 588 8.12 -18.98 13.69
CA PHE A 588 7.16 -18.91 12.58
C PHE A 588 5.88 -19.68 12.91
N TYR A 589 6.00 -20.91 13.40
CA TYR A 589 4.86 -21.70 13.89
C TYR A 589 4.09 -20.98 15.01
N ARG A 590 4.81 -20.45 16.01
CA ARG A 590 4.20 -19.70 17.12
C ARG A 590 3.42 -18.49 16.60
N ALA A 591 3.99 -17.74 15.65
CA ALA A 591 3.35 -16.59 15.03
C ALA A 591 2.11 -16.94 14.18
N ILE A 592 2.12 -18.08 13.47
CA ILE A 592 0.94 -18.63 12.80
C ILE A 592 -0.19 -18.92 13.82
N CYS A 593 0.14 -19.54 14.96
CA CYS A 593 -0.86 -19.78 16.01
C CYS A 593 -1.40 -18.48 16.62
N HIS A 594 -0.58 -17.42 16.74
CA HIS A 594 -1.06 -16.09 17.14
C HIS A 594 -1.99 -15.49 16.09
N LEU A 595 -1.62 -15.53 14.80
CA LEU A 595 -2.47 -15.03 13.72
C LEU A 595 -3.81 -15.79 13.67
N LEU A 596 -3.83 -17.12 13.82
CA LEU A 596 -5.07 -17.91 13.86
C LEU A 596 -5.90 -17.69 15.14
N SER A 597 -5.30 -17.21 16.24
CA SER A 597 -5.99 -16.93 17.51
C SER A 597 -6.58 -15.50 17.57
N TYR A 598 -6.05 -14.56 16.79
CA TYR A 598 -6.40 -13.14 16.83
C TYR A 598 -7.93 -12.83 16.76
N PRO A 599 -8.77 -13.50 15.94
CA PRO A 599 -10.22 -13.27 15.94
C PRO A 599 -10.89 -13.43 17.31
N PHE A 600 -10.42 -14.39 18.13
CA PHE A 600 -10.96 -14.65 19.47
C PHE A 600 -10.74 -13.48 20.44
N ILE A 601 -9.73 -12.63 20.17
CA ILE A 601 -9.40 -11.45 20.97
C ILE A 601 -10.19 -10.23 20.46
N LEU A 602 -10.43 -10.11 19.15
CA LEU A 602 -11.31 -9.10 18.60
C LEU A 602 -12.75 -9.23 19.13
N PHE A 603 -13.26 -10.46 19.28
CA PHE A 603 -14.59 -10.69 19.88
C PHE A 603 -14.72 -10.15 21.31
N SER A 604 -13.65 -10.23 22.12
CA SER A 604 -13.71 -9.79 23.52
C SER A 604 -13.47 -8.28 23.69
N CYS A 605 -12.61 -7.68 22.86
CA CYS A 605 -12.37 -6.25 22.88
C CYS A 605 -13.51 -5.44 22.25
N ALA A 606 -14.21 -5.98 21.23
CA ALA A 606 -15.46 -5.42 20.72
C ALA A 606 -16.49 -5.17 21.85
N LYS A 607 -16.61 -6.09 22.82
CA LYS A 607 -17.49 -5.95 23.98
C LYS A 607 -17.12 -4.72 24.85
N LYS A 608 -15.83 -4.40 24.98
CA LYS A 608 -15.33 -3.23 25.72
C LYS A 608 -15.70 -1.93 25.02
N ASP A 609 -15.44 -1.84 23.72
CA ASP A 609 -15.75 -0.64 22.91
C ASP A 609 -17.25 -0.32 22.94
N ILE A 610 -18.12 -1.33 22.81
CA ILE A 610 -19.58 -1.14 22.89
C ILE A 610 -20.04 -0.81 24.33
N THR A 611 -19.37 -1.31 25.39
CA THR A 611 -19.68 -0.87 26.77
C THR A 611 -19.32 0.60 27.02
N LEU A 612 -18.28 1.12 26.36
CA LEU A 612 -17.87 2.51 26.46
C LEU A 612 -18.77 3.43 25.61
N SER A 613 -19.11 3.00 24.38
CA SER A 613 -19.84 3.80 23.40
C SER A 613 -21.37 3.70 23.50
N LYS A 614 -21.93 3.86 24.71
CA LYS A 614 -23.39 3.88 24.93
C LYS A 614 -24.08 5.19 24.50
N ALA A 615 -23.36 6.12 23.86
CA ALA A 615 -23.86 7.45 23.51
C ALA A 615 -24.21 7.64 22.02
N SER A 616 -23.88 6.70 21.13
CA SER A 616 -24.08 6.84 19.67
C SER A 616 -24.79 5.65 19.05
N ASN A 617 -25.90 5.90 18.33
CA ASN A 617 -26.69 4.85 17.67
C ASN A 617 -25.97 4.19 16.48
N SER A 618 -24.96 4.83 15.89
CA SER A 618 -24.23 4.37 14.69
C SER A 618 -23.57 2.99 14.87
N LEU A 619 -23.18 2.63 16.09
CA LEU A 619 -22.46 1.37 16.33
C LEU A 619 -23.36 0.11 16.24
N LYS A 620 -24.69 0.27 16.13
CA LYS A 620 -25.61 -0.84 15.79
C LYS A 620 -25.51 -1.22 14.31
N GLU A 621 -25.42 -0.23 13.43
CA GLU A 621 -25.39 -0.48 11.97
C GLU A 621 -24.09 -1.19 11.56
N SER A 622 -22.96 -0.87 12.22
CA SER A 622 -21.69 -1.58 12.00
C SER A 622 -21.72 -3.07 12.37
N PHE A 623 -22.62 -3.51 13.26
CA PHE A 623 -22.77 -4.93 13.60
C PHE A 623 -23.81 -5.66 12.75
N VAL A 624 -24.83 -4.98 12.21
CA VAL A 624 -25.77 -5.60 11.24
C VAL A 624 -25.06 -6.03 9.94
N LEU A 625 -23.88 -5.48 9.64
CA LEU A 625 -23.02 -5.92 8.54
C LEU A 625 -22.32 -7.29 8.71
N SER A 626 -22.42 -7.96 9.88
CA SER A 626 -21.37 -8.89 10.29
C SER A 626 -21.43 -10.33 9.76
N GLU A 627 -22.59 -10.92 9.47
CA GLU A 627 -22.67 -12.39 9.25
C GLU A 627 -21.89 -12.86 8.01
N ARG A 628 -21.98 -12.15 6.86
CA ARG A 628 -21.20 -12.50 5.67
C ARG A 628 -19.70 -12.33 5.87
N LYS A 629 -19.29 -11.27 6.58
CA LYS A 629 -17.87 -11.01 6.91
C LYS A 629 -17.33 -12.06 7.89
N LEU A 630 -18.16 -12.53 8.82
CA LEU A 630 -17.85 -13.65 9.71
C LEU A 630 -17.63 -14.95 8.92
N GLU A 631 -18.51 -15.28 7.97
CA GLU A 631 -18.35 -16.50 7.17
C GLU A 631 -17.12 -16.44 6.27
N GLN A 632 -16.85 -15.30 5.65
CA GLN A 632 -15.62 -15.06 4.90
C GLN A 632 -14.37 -15.24 5.79
N ALA A 633 -14.40 -14.72 7.02
CA ALA A 633 -13.32 -14.92 7.99
C ALA A 633 -13.12 -16.39 8.39
N ILE A 634 -14.20 -17.17 8.48
CA ILE A 634 -14.12 -18.62 8.75
C ILE A 634 -13.49 -19.36 7.57
N GLU A 635 -13.88 -19.08 6.33
CA GLU A 635 -13.26 -19.75 5.17
C GLU A 635 -11.78 -19.34 5.00
N VAL A 636 -11.43 -18.08 5.24
CA VAL A 636 -10.04 -17.59 5.27
C VAL A 636 -9.23 -18.26 6.39
N TRP A 637 -9.81 -18.44 7.58
CA TRP A 637 -9.19 -19.18 8.69
C TRP A 637 -8.96 -20.66 8.34
N LYS A 638 -9.99 -21.33 7.80
CA LYS A 638 -9.93 -22.74 7.39
C LYS A 638 -8.87 -22.99 6.32
N SER A 639 -8.78 -22.10 5.34
CA SER A 639 -7.78 -22.18 4.28
C SER A 639 -6.38 -22.22 4.89
N LEU A 640 -6.01 -21.21 5.68
CA LEU A 640 -4.67 -21.14 6.27
C LEU A 640 -4.40 -22.33 7.19
N PHE A 641 -5.35 -22.72 8.04
CA PHE A 641 -5.19 -23.88 8.91
C PHE A 641 -4.98 -25.18 8.11
N GLY A 642 -5.72 -25.36 7.01
CA GLY A 642 -5.57 -26.49 6.08
C GLY A 642 -4.21 -26.51 5.41
N SER A 643 -3.79 -25.41 4.77
CA SER A 643 -2.50 -25.30 4.07
C SER A 643 -1.31 -25.46 5.01
N VAL A 644 -1.37 -24.88 6.23
CA VAL A 644 -0.36 -25.10 7.28
C VAL A 644 -0.31 -26.57 7.69
N CYS A 645 -1.46 -27.23 7.90
CA CYS A 645 -1.46 -28.67 8.23
C CYS A 645 -0.90 -29.54 7.09
N VAL A 646 -1.17 -29.20 5.82
CA VAL A 646 -0.59 -29.88 4.67
C VAL A 646 0.92 -29.65 4.58
N ALA A 647 1.40 -28.44 4.90
CA ALA A 647 2.83 -28.16 5.00
C ALA A 647 3.51 -29.00 6.11
N CYS A 648 2.92 -29.09 7.30
CA CYS A 648 3.41 -29.91 8.42
C CYS A 648 3.51 -31.40 8.06
N LEU A 649 2.49 -31.93 7.37
CA LEU A 649 2.48 -33.33 6.92
C LEU A 649 3.57 -33.61 5.88
N LYS A 650 3.83 -32.66 4.97
CA LYS A 650 4.91 -32.75 3.97
C LYS A 650 6.31 -32.59 4.57
N SER A 651 6.49 -31.78 5.62
CA SER A 651 7.79 -31.54 6.27
C SER A 651 8.21 -32.65 7.24
N SER A 652 7.41 -33.71 7.39
CA SER A 652 7.53 -34.77 8.41
C SER A 652 7.59 -34.25 9.86
N ALA A 653 7.03 -33.06 10.11
CA ALA A 653 7.02 -32.46 11.43
C ALA A 653 6.06 -33.20 12.38
N THR A 654 6.45 -33.30 13.66
CA THR A 654 5.56 -33.73 14.73
C THR A 654 4.39 -32.73 14.82
N ASN A 655 3.17 -33.19 14.53
CA ASN A 655 1.99 -32.34 14.36
C ASN A 655 1.44 -31.81 15.71
N THR A 656 2.19 -30.89 16.34
CA THR A 656 1.82 -30.16 17.56
C THR A 656 0.95 -28.94 17.29
N LEU A 657 0.88 -28.45 16.04
CA LEU A 657 0.11 -27.26 15.64
C LEU A 657 -1.28 -27.19 16.30
N SER A 658 -2.06 -28.28 16.25
CA SER A 658 -3.41 -28.33 16.85
C SER A 658 -3.40 -28.33 18.39
N HIS A 659 -2.35 -28.85 19.04
CA HIS A 659 -2.15 -28.81 20.49
C HIS A 659 -1.79 -27.38 20.94
N ASP A 660 -0.87 -26.73 20.21
CA ASP A 660 -0.32 -25.42 20.55
C ASP A 660 -1.33 -24.30 20.25
N LEU A 661 -2.04 -24.41 19.12
CA LEU A 661 -3.19 -23.56 18.80
C LEU A 661 -4.30 -23.71 19.84
N CYS A 662 -4.68 -24.93 20.23
CA CYS A 662 -5.68 -25.12 21.28
C CYS A 662 -5.22 -24.59 22.64
N ALA A 663 -3.93 -24.68 23.01
CA ALA A 663 -3.40 -24.06 24.23
C ALA A 663 -3.62 -22.52 24.22
N MET A 664 -3.36 -21.89 23.08
CA MET A 664 -3.53 -20.45 22.91
C MET A 664 -5.01 -20.03 22.88
N LEU A 665 -5.87 -20.79 22.20
CA LEU A 665 -7.32 -20.59 22.21
C LEU A 665 -7.88 -20.77 23.64
N ASN A 666 -7.39 -21.73 24.41
CA ASN A 666 -7.75 -21.91 25.83
C ASN A 666 -7.36 -20.67 26.66
N SER A 667 -6.15 -20.14 26.51
CA SER A 667 -5.74 -18.88 27.16
C SER A 667 -6.63 -17.70 26.75
N CYS A 668 -7.03 -17.62 25.47
CA CYS A 668 -7.95 -16.58 24.98
C CYS A 668 -9.35 -16.70 25.59
N PHE A 669 -9.84 -17.92 25.87
CA PHE A 669 -11.11 -18.10 26.59
C PHE A 669 -11.00 -17.76 28.08
N ASP A 670 -9.88 -18.06 28.73
CA ASP A 670 -9.71 -17.86 30.17
C ASP A 670 -9.56 -16.37 30.52
N GLU A 671 -8.75 -15.63 29.75
CA GLU A 671 -8.61 -14.17 29.85
C GLU A 671 -9.93 -13.43 29.62
N ASN A 672 -10.80 -14.00 28.77
CA ASN A 672 -12.08 -13.42 28.40
C ASN A 672 -13.26 -14.18 29.03
N SER A 673 -13.01 -14.87 30.15
CA SER A 673 -13.99 -15.72 30.86
C SER A 673 -15.30 -15.01 31.21
N SER A 674 -15.29 -13.69 31.42
CA SER A 674 -16.51 -12.88 31.62
C SER A 674 -17.44 -12.81 30.40
N MET A 675 -16.94 -13.08 29.19
CA MET A 675 -17.76 -13.24 27.97
C MET A 675 -18.40 -14.63 27.91
N PHE A 676 -17.72 -15.67 28.41
CA PHE A 676 -18.12 -17.07 28.28
C PHE A 676 -18.89 -17.64 29.48
N GLN A 677 -19.11 -16.84 30.53
CA GLN A 677 -19.75 -17.29 31.78
C GLN A 677 -21.04 -16.54 32.17
N TYR A 678 -21.24 -15.29 31.72
CA TYR A 678 -22.36 -14.46 32.17
C TYR A 678 -23.51 -14.37 31.17
N ASN A 679 -24.74 -14.54 31.68
CA ASN A 679 -25.94 -14.14 30.95
C ASN A 679 -26.05 -12.61 30.92
N SER A 680 -25.60 -12.00 29.82
CA SER A 680 -25.73 -10.56 29.60
C SER A 680 -27.17 -10.19 29.23
N GLU A 681 -27.90 -9.57 30.16
CA GLU A 681 -29.21 -8.97 29.88
C GLU A 681 -29.09 -7.69 29.03
N LEU A 682 -27.91 -7.06 29.02
CA LEU A 682 -27.57 -5.98 28.11
C LEU A 682 -27.31 -6.51 26.70
N GLY A 683 -27.79 -5.78 25.68
CA GLY A 683 -27.90 -6.25 24.30
C GLY A 683 -26.59 -6.50 23.53
N TYR A 684 -25.88 -7.58 23.88
CA TYR A 684 -24.66 -8.08 23.22
C TYR A 684 -24.87 -9.43 22.50
N LYS A 685 -26.13 -9.86 22.35
CA LYS A 685 -26.52 -11.23 21.95
C LYS A 685 -25.91 -11.65 20.61
N ASP A 686 -25.97 -10.78 19.61
CA ASP A 686 -25.56 -11.09 18.23
C ASP A 686 -24.04 -11.34 18.15
N LEU A 687 -23.25 -10.61 18.94
CA LEU A 687 -21.80 -10.78 19.07
C LEU A 687 -21.44 -12.08 19.83
N GLU A 688 -22.20 -12.40 20.88
CA GLU A 688 -22.03 -13.66 21.63
C GLU A 688 -22.39 -14.88 20.75
N LEU A 689 -23.43 -14.78 19.90
CA LEU A 689 -23.82 -15.80 18.91
C LEU A 689 -22.83 -15.91 17.73
N ALA A 690 -22.31 -14.78 17.23
CA ALA A 690 -21.26 -14.77 16.20
C ALA A 690 -19.99 -15.49 16.70
N CYS A 691 -19.54 -15.16 17.91
CA CYS A 691 -18.41 -15.82 18.56
C CYS A 691 -18.66 -17.32 18.79
N LEU A 692 -19.89 -17.71 19.15
CA LEU A 692 -20.31 -19.11 19.29
C LEU A 692 -20.17 -19.87 17.95
N SER A 693 -20.71 -19.31 16.87
CA SER A 693 -20.68 -19.89 15.53
C SER A 693 -19.24 -20.05 15.02
N PHE A 694 -18.40 -19.02 15.21
CA PHE A 694 -16.97 -19.06 14.89
C PHE A 694 -16.23 -20.15 15.66
N SER A 695 -16.41 -20.19 16.99
CA SER A 695 -15.76 -21.17 17.87
C SER A 695 -16.14 -22.61 17.53
N GLY A 696 -17.42 -22.86 17.25
CA GLY A 696 -17.92 -24.18 16.84
C GLY A 696 -17.36 -24.64 15.50
N LYS A 697 -17.28 -23.74 14.50
CA LYS A 697 -16.71 -24.05 13.18
C LYS A 697 -15.20 -24.30 13.25
N VAL A 698 -14.46 -23.51 14.04
CA VAL A 698 -13.04 -23.73 14.32
C VAL A 698 -12.81 -25.10 14.97
N LEU A 699 -13.57 -25.44 16.01
CA LEU A 699 -13.48 -26.75 16.68
C LEU A 699 -13.74 -27.92 15.71
N VAL A 700 -14.79 -27.83 14.89
CA VAL A 700 -15.11 -28.85 13.87
C VAL A 700 -13.92 -29.07 12.93
N CYS A 701 -13.32 -28.02 12.39
CA CYS A 701 -12.20 -28.15 11.46
C CYS A 701 -10.91 -28.68 12.12
N ILE A 702 -10.64 -28.34 13.39
CA ILE A 702 -9.50 -28.92 14.13
C ILE A 702 -9.68 -30.43 14.34
N LEU A 703 -10.89 -30.87 14.71
CA LEU A 703 -11.21 -32.29 14.90
C LEU A 703 -11.19 -33.07 13.57
N GLU A 704 -11.72 -32.49 12.49
CA GLU A 704 -11.71 -33.10 11.16
C GLU A 704 -10.29 -33.27 10.59
N GLN A 705 -9.40 -32.31 10.84
CA GLN A 705 -8.02 -32.39 10.35
C GLN A 705 -7.12 -33.34 11.17
N LYS A 706 -7.48 -33.64 12.43
CA LYS A 706 -6.84 -34.75 13.17
C LYS A 706 -7.38 -36.12 12.72
N LEU A 707 -8.67 -36.22 12.38
CA LEU A 707 -9.23 -37.43 11.77
C LEU A 707 -8.54 -37.82 10.44
N THR A 708 -8.18 -36.84 9.61
CA THR A 708 -7.46 -37.10 8.36
C THR A 708 -5.99 -37.49 8.60
N SER A 709 -5.26 -36.81 9.50
CA SER A 709 -3.86 -37.17 9.81
C SER A 709 -3.72 -38.60 10.33
N ASP A 710 -4.60 -39.01 11.22
CA ASP A 710 -4.50 -40.29 11.95
C ASP A 710 -5.04 -41.48 11.12
N THR A 711 -5.67 -41.17 9.98
CA THR A 711 -6.01 -42.14 8.94
C THR A 711 -4.83 -42.35 7.99
N ILE A 712 -4.13 -41.28 7.58
CA ILE A 712 -3.00 -41.34 6.64
C ILE A 712 -1.74 -41.91 7.32
N GLY A 713 -1.47 -41.56 8.58
CA GLY A 713 -0.29 -42.06 9.32
C GLY A 713 -0.28 -43.57 9.62
N ARG A 714 -1.37 -44.28 9.32
CA ARG A 714 -1.59 -45.68 9.72
C ARG A 714 -0.75 -46.71 8.94
N GLU A 715 -0.07 -46.30 7.87
CA GLU A 715 0.88 -47.16 7.13
C GLU A 715 2.24 -47.31 7.82
N CYS A 716 2.62 -46.39 8.73
CA CYS A 716 3.87 -46.48 9.50
C CYS A 716 3.64 -47.13 10.87
N VAL A 717 3.87 -48.44 10.97
CA VAL A 717 3.79 -49.21 12.23
C VAL A 717 5.00 -48.89 13.12
N GLY A 718 4.89 -47.81 13.91
CA GLY A 718 5.88 -47.40 14.92
C GLY A 718 5.25 -47.23 16.31
N VAL A 719 5.99 -47.59 17.37
CA VAL A 719 5.46 -47.60 18.75
C VAL A 719 5.53 -46.20 19.39
N CYS A 720 4.46 -45.41 19.19
CA CYS A 720 4.32 -44.09 19.80
C CYS A 720 3.88 -44.15 21.28
N ASN A 721 4.79 -44.58 22.17
CA ASN A 721 4.62 -44.45 23.63
C ASN A 721 4.99 -43.03 24.09
N GLY A 722 4.12 -42.07 23.80
CA GLY A 722 4.18 -40.70 24.33
C GLY A 722 2.77 -40.16 24.55
N SER A 723 2.55 -39.38 25.61
CA SER A 723 1.23 -38.79 25.90
C SER A 723 0.82 -37.86 24.74
N SER A 724 -0.33 -38.13 24.13
CA SER A 724 -0.77 -37.37 22.97
C SER A 724 -1.09 -35.90 23.32
N GLY A 725 -0.86 -34.99 22.37
CA GLY A 725 -1.22 -33.57 22.50
C GLY A 725 -2.74 -33.29 22.45
N ILE A 726 -3.59 -34.27 22.76
CA ILE A 726 -5.05 -34.15 22.58
C ILE A 726 -5.72 -33.47 23.80
N ASN A 727 -5.07 -33.43 24.97
CA ASN A 727 -5.63 -32.79 26.18
C ASN A 727 -6.15 -31.36 25.91
N ASN A 728 -5.35 -30.49 25.29
CA ASN A 728 -5.77 -29.11 24.99
C ASN A 728 -6.95 -29.06 24.02
N ILE A 729 -7.07 -30.04 23.12
CA ILE A 729 -8.19 -30.16 22.16
C ILE A 729 -9.48 -30.57 22.88
N PHE A 730 -9.40 -31.52 23.82
CA PHE A 730 -10.54 -31.84 24.70
C PHE A 730 -10.91 -30.66 25.60
N GLU A 731 -9.92 -29.93 26.12
CA GLU A 731 -10.13 -28.78 26.99
C GLU A 731 -10.80 -27.62 26.23
N PHE A 732 -10.40 -27.39 24.98
CA PHE A 732 -11.03 -26.44 24.05
C PHE A 732 -12.46 -26.89 23.68
N ALA A 733 -12.66 -28.18 23.37
CA ALA A 733 -13.99 -28.76 23.14
C ALA A 733 -14.91 -28.59 24.37
N SER A 734 -14.38 -28.78 25.58
CA SER A 734 -15.09 -28.58 26.84
C SER A 734 -15.51 -27.11 27.03
N ARG A 735 -14.60 -26.15 26.75
CA ARG A 735 -14.91 -24.70 26.76
C ARG A 735 -15.99 -24.33 25.74
N VAL A 736 -15.94 -24.86 24.50
CA VAL A 736 -16.95 -24.61 23.47
C VAL A 736 -18.30 -25.26 23.84
N MET A 737 -18.31 -26.50 24.35
CA MET A 737 -19.53 -27.15 24.86
C MET A 737 -20.15 -26.39 26.03
N LYS A 738 -19.35 -25.78 26.90
CA LYS A 738 -19.82 -24.88 27.97
C LYS A 738 -20.47 -23.61 27.40
N PHE A 739 -19.84 -22.99 26.40
CA PHE A 739 -20.36 -21.77 25.79
C PHE A 739 -21.65 -22.01 24.97
N MET A 740 -21.77 -23.17 24.31
CA MET A 740 -23.02 -23.64 23.70
C MET A 740 -24.11 -23.88 24.74
N TYR A 741 -23.79 -24.50 25.89
CA TYR A 741 -24.76 -24.75 26.96
C TYR A 741 -25.36 -23.45 27.52
N VAL A 742 -24.53 -22.44 27.79
CA VAL A 742 -24.96 -21.13 28.30
C VAL A 742 -25.89 -20.39 27.31
N ASN A 743 -25.76 -20.63 26.00
CA ASN A 743 -26.53 -19.94 24.96
C ASN A 743 -27.72 -20.75 24.39
N MET A 744 -27.86 -22.03 24.75
CA MET A 744 -28.88 -22.97 24.23
C MET A 744 -30.31 -22.40 24.18
N GLY A 745 -30.69 -21.58 25.16
CA GLY A 745 -32.04 -21.02 25.26
C GLY A 745 -32.36 -19.84 24.33
N ARG A 746 -31.37 -19.28 23.61
CA ARG A 746 -31.49 -17.94 22.98
C ARG A 746 -31.99 -17.95 21.53
N GLU A 747 -31.53 -18.88 20.68
CA GLU A 747 -31.88 -18.94 19.25
C GLU A 747 -31.81 -20.36 18.66
N PRO A 748 -32.59 -20.66 17.59
CA PRO A 748 -32.49 -21.94 16.88
C PRO A 748 -31.13 -22.14 16.19
N ALA A 749 -30.41 -21.07 15.82
CA ALA A 749 -29.11 -21.14 15.16
C ALA A 749 -28.05 -21.90 15.99
N SER A 750 -28.10 -21.80 17.32
CA SER A 750 -27.18 -22.55 18.20
C SER A 750 -27.36 -24.08 18.15
N GLY A 751 -28.54 -24.58 17.75
CA GLY A 751 -28.78 -26.03 17.56
C GLY A 751 -28.01 -26.60 16.37
N LEU A 752 -27.98 -25.87 15.25
CA LEU A 752 -27.21 -26.23 14.06
C LEU A 752 -25.69 -26.25 14.30
N VAL A 753 -25.19 -25.38 15.20
CA VAL A 753 -23.77 -25.43 15.63
C VAL A 753 -23.55 -26.62 16.56
N SER A 754 -24.42 -26.81 17.56
CA SER A 754 -24.29 -27.89 18.56
C SER A 754 -24.32 -29.28 17.92
N SER A 755 -25.28 -29.54 17.02
CA SER A 755 -25.40 -30.82 16.30
C SER A 755 -24.20 -31.15 15.42
N ARG A 756 -23.56 -30.15 14.78
CA ARG A 756 -22.31 -30.32 14.03
C ARG A 756 -21.13 -30.61 14.95
N VAL A 757 -20.98 -29.87 16.05
CA VAL A 757 -19.92 -30.13 17.03
C VAL A 757 -20.05 -31.54 17.61
N PHE A 758 -21.26 -31.99 17.97
CA PHE A 758 -21.48 -33.33 18.51
C PHE A 758 -21.23 -34.44 17.49
N SER A 759 -21.63 -34.30 16.23
CA SER A 759 -21.39 -35.33 15.21
C SER A 759 -19.91 -35.45 14.83
N THR A 760 -19.19 -34.34 14.72
CA THR A 760 -17.74 -34.35 14.48
C THR A 760 -16.96 -34.85 15.71
N LEU A 761 -17.37 -34.47 16.93
CA LEU A 761 -16.76 -35.00 18.17
C LEU A 761 -17.02 -36.51 18.33
N THR A 762 -18.21 -36.99 17.96
CA THR A 762 -18.53 -38.43 17.89
C THR A 762 -17.56 -39.17 16.96
N ARG A 763 -17.35 -38.64 15.73
CA ARG A 763 -16.35 -39.20 14.80
C ARG A 763 -14.95 -39.22 15.41
N PHE A 764 -14.52 -38.14 16.07
CA PHE A 764 -13.21 -38.07 16.73
C PHE A 764 -13.06 -39.15 17.83
N ILE A 765 -14.04 -39.26 18.73
CA ILE A 765 -14.09 -40.29 19.79
C ILE A 765 -14.11 -41.71 19.21
N SER A 766 -14.75 -41.92 18.05
CA SER A 766 -14.79 -43.22 17.39
C SER A 766 -13.39 -43.72 16.97
N CYS A 767 -12.43 -42.81 16.73
CA CYS A 767 -11.05 -43.13 16.38
C CYS A 767 -10.10 -43.26 17.59
N LEU A 768 -10.53 -42.90 18.81
CA LEU A 768 -9.71 -43.07 20.01
C LEU A 768 -9.61 -44.56 20.40
N HIS A 769 -8.38 -45.03 20.58
CA HIS A 769 -8.07 -46.40 20.99
C HIS A 769 -7.12 -46.47 22.20
N SER A 770 -6.23 -45.49 22.35
CA SER A 770 -5.30 -45.38 23.47
C SER A 770 -6.03 -45.21 24.80
N LYS A 771 -5.76 -46.08 25.77
CA LYS A 771 -6.32 -46.00 27.12
C LYS A 771 -6.10 -44.63 27.78
N GLN A 772 -4.96 -43.98 27.57
CA GLN A 772 -4.65 -42.70 28.19
C GLN A 772 -5.50 -41.56 27.63
N ASP A 773 -5.68 -41.52 26.31
CA ASP A 773 -6.42 -40.45 25.64
C ASP A 773 -7.93 -40.59 25.90
N ILE A 774 -8.42 -41.83 26.02
CA ILE A 774 -9.80 -42.15 26.42
C ILE A 774 -10.06 -41.73 27.88
N LEU A 775 -9.11 -41.96 28.79
CA LEU A 775 -9.25 -41.48 30.18
C LEU A 775 -9.22 -39.94 30.24
N SER A 776 -8.31 -39.30 29.51
CA SER A 776 -8.21 -37.83 29.45
C SER A 776 -9.50 -37.20 28.89
N PHE A 777 -10.10 -37.81 27.85
CA PHE A 777 -11.42 -37.42 27.35
C PHE A 777 -12.48 -37.46 28.46
N PHE A 778 -12.61 -38.58 29.18
CA PHE A 778 -13.60 -38.68 30.26
C PHE A 778 -13.31 -37.71 31.41
N GLU A 779 -12.05 -37.48 31.79
CA GLU A 779 -11.70 -36.54 32.86
C GLU A 779 -12.05 -35.08 32.50
N ILE A 780 -11.84 -34.66 31.25
CA ILE A 780 -12.04 -33.28 30.79
C ILE A 780 -13.49 -32.98 30.35
N ILE A 781 -14.21 -33.98 29.80
CA ILE A 781 -15.52 -33.80 29.15
C ILE A 781 -16.70 -34.30 30.02
N SER A 782 -16.49 -35.22 30.98
CA SER A 782 -17.61 -35.80 31.77
C SER A 782 -18.47 -34.76 32.49
N GLY A 783 -17.85 -33.70 33.04
CA GLY A 783 -18.57 -32.63 33.73
C GLY A 783 -19.54 -31.86 32.81
N LEU A 784 -19.19 -31.73 31.53
CA LEU A 784 -20.04 -31.07 30.53
C LEU A 784 -21.09 -32.03 29.96
N LEU A 785 -20.71 -33.29 29.67
CA LEU A 785 -21.70 -34.32 29.30
C LEU A 785 -22.77 -34.46 30.37
N LEU A 786 -22.43 -34.40 31.67
CA LEU A 786 -23.40 -34.44 32.76
C LEU A 786 -24.37 -33.26 32.73
N GLN A 787 -23.92 -32.05 32.41
CA GLN A 787 -24.78 -30.87 32.30
C GLN A 787 -25.77 -30.98 31.13
N TRP A 788 -25.29 -31.42 29.97
CA TRP A 788 -26.12 -31.63 28.78
C TRP A 788 -27.10 -32.80 28.94
N LEU A 789 -26.65 -33.96 29.44
CA LEU A 789 -27.46 -35.17 29.63
C LEU A 789 -28.41 -35.11 30.84
N SER A 790 -28.27 -34.10 31.72
CA SER A 790 -29.25 -33.83 32.79
C SER A 790 -30.39 -32.91 32.33
N HIS A 791 -30.29 -32.29 31.15
CA HIS A 791 -31.23 -31.25 30.72
C HIS A 791 -32.31 -31.83 29.79
N GLN A 792 -33.57 -31.77 30.23
CA GLN A 792 -34.69 -32.40 29.54
C GLN A 792 -35.29 -31.55 28.40
N GLU A 793 -34.97 -30.26 28.31
CA GLU A 793 -35.61 -29.29 27.39
C GLU A 793 -34.69 -28.82 26.23
N ILE A 794 -33.88 -29.71 25.66
CA ILE A 794 -33.14 -29.41 24.43
C ILE A 794 -34.13 -29.22 23.27
N LYS A 795 -34.31 -27.97 22.82
CA LYS A 795 -35.33 -27.56 21.83
C LYS A 795 -35.04 -28.01 20.39
N ASP A 796 -33.77 -28.27 20.05
CA ASP A 796 -33.38 -28.82 18.75
C ASP A 796 -33.25 -30.35 18.84
N GLU A 797 -34.20 -31.05 18.22
CA GLU A 797 -34.19 -32.52 18.13
C GLU A 797 -32.91 -33.05 17.45
N ASN A 798 -32.33 -32.35 16.48
CA ASN A 798 -31.10 -32.80 15.83
C ASN A 798 -29.89 -32.71 16.78
N ALA A 799 -29.73 -31.63 17.55
CA ALA A 799 -28.70 -31.55 18.59
C ALA A 799 -28.91 -32.58 19.71
N LYS A 800 -30.17 -32.86 20.07
CA LYS A 800 -30.57 -33.87 21.07
C LYS A 800 -30.28 -35.31 20.61
N ASP A 801 -30.52 -35.63 19.34
CA ASP A 801 -30.17 -36.92 18.75
C ASP A 801 -28.65 -37.09 18.62
N GLN A 802 -27.93 -36.08 18.12
CA GLN A 802 -26.46 -36.12 18.04
C GLN A 802 -25.80 -36.21 19.43
N LEU A 803 -26.41 -35.64 20.48
CA LEU A 803 -25.97 -35.82 21.87
C LEU A 803 -26.16 -37.27 22.36
N GLY A 804 -27.27 -37.92 21.98
CA GLY A 804 -27.50 -39.34 22.28
C GLY A 804 -26.48 -40.25 21.59
N ILE A 805 -26.19 -39.98 20.30
CA ILE A 805 -25.15 -40.68 19.53
C ILE A 805 -23.76 -40.45 20.15
N LEU A 806 -23.42 -39.20 20.51
CA LEU A 806 -22.17 -38.84 21.17
C LEU A 806 -21.98 -39.58 22.50
N TRP A 807 -23.04 -39.72 23.29
CA TRP A 807 -23.01 -40.48 24.54
C TRP A 807 -22.83 -41.99 24.29
N ALA A 808 -23.59 -42.57 23.37
CA ALA A 808 -23.46 -43.96 22.99
C ALA A 808 -22.04 -44.30 22.50
N GLU A 809 -21.43 -43.43 21.68
CA GLU A 809 -20.07 -43.65 21.18
C GLU A 809 -18.99 -43.38 22.24
N SER A 810 -19.24 -42.47 23.19
CA SER A 810 -18.39 -42.31 24.38
C SER A 810 -18.34 -43.60 25.21
N LEU A 811 -19.48 -44.29 25.36
CA LEU A 811 -19.56 -45.59 26.02
C LEU A 811 -18.89 -46.71 25.21
N ASN A 812 -19.06 -46.73 23.88
CA ASN A 812 -18.39 -47.68 22.99
C ASN A 812 -16.86 -47.51 23.02
N CYS A 813 -16.37 -46.27 23.10
CA CYS A 813 -14.96 -45.92 23.15
C CYS A 813 -14.25 -46.58 24.34
N LEU A 814 -14.85 -46.54 25.54
CA LEU A 814 -14.36 -47.23 26.73
C LEU A 814 -14.16 -48.73 26.49
N GLN A 815 -15.09 -49.39 25.79
CA GLN A 815 -15.04 -50.82 25.52
C GLN A 815 -13.98 -51.19 24.46
N ARG A 816 -13.63 -50.25 23.58
CA ARG A 816 -12.63 -50.41 22.51
C ARG A 816 -11.21 -49.98 22.92
N SER A 817 -11.02 -49.62 24.20
CA SER A 817 -9.74 -49.18 24.76
C SER A 817 -8.64 -50.25 24.67
N GLN A 818 -7.42 -49.80 24.39
CA GLN A 818 -6.20 -50.61 24.35
C GLN A 818 -5.08 -49.94 25.18
N PRO A 819 -4.45 -50.65 26.13
CA PRO A 819 -4.89 -51.95 26.67
C PRO A 819 -6.27 -51.84 27.36
N PRO A 820 -7.08 -52.91 27.42
CA PRO A 820 -8.45 -52.86 27.91
C PRO A 820 -8.61 -52.26 29.32
N LEU A 821 -9.63 -51.42 29.48
CA LEU A 821 -9.98 -50.82 30.76
C LEU A 821 -10.51 -51.84 31.79
N THR A 822 -10.01 -51.72 33.02
CA THR A 822 -10.44 -52.52 34.18
C THR A 822 -11.62 -51.83 34.88
N PHE A 823 -12.84 -52.24 34.54
CA PHE A 823 -14.10 -51.72 35.09
C PHE A 823 -14.31 -52.09 36.57
N ASN A 824 -13.56 -51.45 37.46
CA ASN A 824 -13.54 -51.67 38.91
C ASN A 824 -14.33 -50.59 39.68
N SER A 825 -14.44 -50.73 41.00
CA SER A 825 -15.20 -49.80 41.87
C SER A 825 -14.67 -48.35 41.85
N SER A 826 -13.37 -48.14 41.65
CA SER A 826 -12.80 -46.78 41.58
C SER A 826 -13.12 -46.10 40.25
N PHE A 827 -13.10 -46.83 39.13
CA PHE A 827 -13.55 -46.30 37.84
C PHE A 827 -15.07 -46.08 37.80
N LEU A 828 -15.85 -46.99 38.41
CA LEU A 828 -17.30 -46.82 38.61
C LEU A 828 -17.62 -45.54 39.40
N LYS A 829 -16.80 -45.20 40.41
CA LYS A 829 -16.96 -43.97 41.21
C LYS A 829 -16.75 -42.69 40.37
N LEU A 830 -15.84 -42.70 39.41
CA LEU A 830 -15.63 -41.58 38.47
C LEU A 830 -16.85 -41.36 37.56
N GLN A 831 -17.47 -42.45 37.10
CA GLN A 831 -18.61 -42.43 36.18
C GLN A 831 -19.98 -42.33 36.88
N ALA A 832 -20.02 -42.33 38.21
CA ALA A 832 -21.23 -42.55 39.00
C ALA A 832 -22.33 -41.50 38.77
N SER A 833 -21.97 -40.24 38.59
CA SER A 833 -22.92 -39.14 38.36
C SER A 833 -23.52 -39.17 36.95
N LEU A 834 -22.71 -39.48 35.93
CA LEU A 834 -23.18 -39.70 34.55
C LEU A 834 -24.13 -40.89 34.47
N LEU A 835 -23.73 -42.04 35.02
CA LEU A 835 -24.53 -43.26 35.01
C LEU A 835 -25.86 -43.10 35.76
N GLU A 836 -25.90 -42.32 36.85
CA GLU A 836 -27.14 -42.02 37.58
C GLU A 836 -28.18 -41.31 36.69
N LYS A 837 -27.76 -40.34 35.88
CA LYS A 837 -28.66 -39.56 35.02
C LYS A 837 -28.99 -40.26 33.70
N THR A 838 -28.10 -41.12 33.21
CA THR A 838 -28.23 -41.75 31.88
C THR A 838 -28.94 -43.11 31.93
N LEU A 839 -28.76 -43.94 32.96
CA LEU A 839 -29.33 -45.30 33.05
C LEU A 839 -30.87 -45.34 32.98
N ASP A 840 -31.54 -44.34 33.56
CA ASP A 840 -33.02 -44.24 33.66
C ASP A 840 -33.53 -42.98 32.91
N HIS A 841 -32.77 -42.54 31.90
CA HIS A 841 -33.04 -41.33 31.14
C HIS A 841 -34.29 -41.44 30.23
N ALA A 842 -35.02 -40.34 30.12
CA ALA A 842 -36.29 -40.26 29.37
C ALA A 842 -36.13 -40.41 27.84
N ASN A 843 -35.01 -39.99 27.28
CA ASN A 843 -34.66 -40.32 25.88
C ASN A 843 -34.01 -41.70 25.81
N THR A 844 -34.61 -42.61 25.05
CA THR A 844 -34.14 -44.00 24.87
C THR A 844 -32.79 -44.08 24.16
N SER A 845 -32.45 -43.11 23.30
CA SER A 845 -31.11 -43.02 22.67
C SER A 845 -29.98 -42.80 23.66
N VAL A 846 -30.29 -42.44 24.92
CA VAL A 846 -29.34 -42.33 26.03
C VAL A 846 -29.44 -43.54 26.97
N SER A 847 -30.66 -43.92 27.40
CA SER A 847 -30.81 -44.98 28.41
C SER A 847 -30.52 -46.38 27.89
N ASP A 848 -30.92 -46.72 26.67
CA ASP A 848 -30.72 -48.09 26.15
C ASP A 848 -29.23 -48.41 25.87
N PRO A 849 -28.41 -47.52 25.25
CA PRO A 849 -26.96 -47.71 25.19
C PRO A 849 -26.29 -47.81 26.56
N THR A 850 -26.75 -47.03 27.55
CA THR A 850 -26.20 -47.08 28.92
C THR A 850 -26.50 -48.42 29.60
N ILE A 851 -27.70 -48.96 29.41
CA ILE A 851 -28.11 -50.29 29.90
C ILE A 851 -27.30 -51.40 29.22
N ILE A 852 -27.11 -51.33 27.90
CA ILE A 852 -26.28 -52.27 27.13
C ILE A 852 -24.82 -52.22 27.62
N PHE A 853 -24.26 -51.01 27.79
CA PHE A 853 -22.93 -50.78 28.31
C PHE A 853 -22.75 -51.36 29.72
N TRP A 854 -23.70 -51.12 30.63
CA TRP A 854 -23.68 -51.66 31.99
C TRP A 854 -23.64 -53.20 31.97
N ASN A 855 -24.58 -53.82 31.25
CA ASN A 855 -24.70 -55.28 31.17
C ASN A 855 -23.49 -55.95 30.48
N SER A 856 -22.79 -55.23 29.61
CA SER A 856 -21.57 -55.70 28.95
C SER A 856 -20.29 -55.47 29.77
N THR A 857 -20.29 -54.57 30.75
CA THR A 857 -19.13 -54.20 31.59
C THR A 857 -19.35 -54.49 33.09
N TYR A 858 -19.79 -53.51 33.88
CA TYR A 858 -19.96 -53.59 35.34
C TYR A 858 -20.90 -54.74 35.76
N GLY A 859 -21.96 -54.98 35.00
CA GLY A 859 -22.94 -56.05 35.24
C GLY A 859 -22.41 -57.48 35.12
N LYS A 860 -21.13 -57.67 34.75
CA LYS A 860 -20.40 -58.95 34.74
C LYS A 860 -19.37 -59.09 35.86
N GLN A 861 -19.07 -58.02 36.61
CA GLN A 861 -17.98 -58.00 37.59
C GLN A 861 -18.36 -58.74 38.87
N ILE A 862 -17.46 -59.60 39.35
CA ILE A 862 -17.72 -60.51 40.49
C ILE A 862 -17.79 -59.76 41.83
N SER A 863 -17.08 -58.64 41.94
CA SER A 863 -17.08 -57.76 43.12
C SER A 863 -17.01 -56.30 42.68
N LEU A 864 -18.04 -55.54 43.04
CA LEU A 864 -18.10 -54.08 42.91
C LEU A 864 -18.67 -53.51 44.20
N ASP A 865 -18.13 -52.37 44.63
CA ASP A 865 -18.82 -51.52 45.60
C ASP A 865 -19.56 -50.41 44.85
N TYR A 866 -20.86 -50.28 45.12
CA TYR A 866 -21.75 -49.42 44.36
C TYR A 866 -21.85 -48.02 45.01
N PRO A 867 -21.50 -46.94 44.31
CA PRO A 867 -21.71 -45.56 44.77
C PRO A 867 -23.15 -45.30 45.24
N GLN A 868 -23.29 -44.59 46.37
CA GLN A 868 -24.57 -44.37 47.05
C GLN A 868 -25.65 -43.75 46.14
N ASN A 869 -25.25 -42.84 45.26
CA ASN A 869 -26.15 -42.16 44.32
C ASN A 869 -26.73 -43.09 43.25
N LEU A 870 -25.99 -44.14 42.85
CA LEU A 870 -26.46 -45.14 41.88
C LEU A 870 -27.46 -46.14 42.46
N LEU A 871 -27.47 -46.37 43.79
CA LEU A 871 -28.23 -47.47 44.40
C LEU A 871 -29.72 -47.46 44.02
N HIS A 872 -30.37 -46.30 44.07
CA HIS A 872 -31.80 -46.18 43.73
C HIS A 872 -32.08 -46.52 42.26
N VAL A 873 -31.27 -46.00 41.33
CA VAL A 873 -31.41 -46.20 39.89
C VAL A 873 -31.15 -47.67 39.51
N LEU A 874 -30.06 -48.25 40.03
CA LEU A 874 -29.73 -49.65 39.83
C LEU A 874 -30.81 -50.59 40.40
N HIS A 875 -31.35 -50.27 41.57
CA HIS A 875 -32.43 -51.03 42.21
C HIS A 875 -33.73 -50.97 41.39
N LYS A 876 -34.12 -49.80 40.87
CA LYS A 876 -35.27 -49.63 39.96
C LYS A 876 -35.12 -50.48 38.70
N LEU A 877 -34.00 -50.37 37.99
CA LEU A 877 -33.77 -51.06 36.72
C LEU A 877 -33.55 -52.57 36.88
N SER A 878 -32.97 -53.01 38.00
CA SER A 878 -32.81 -54.42 38.33
C SER A 878 -34.14 -55.08 38.73
N ARG A 879 -35.02 -54.38 39.47
CA ARG A 879 -36.41 -54.83 39.70
C ARG A 879 -37.17 -54.99 38.37
N ASN A 880 -36.93 -54.09 37.41
CA ASN A 880 -37.53 -54.13 36.07
C ASN A 880 -36.79 -55.08 35.09
N GLY A 881 -35.78 -55.83 35.54
CA GLY A 881 -35.04 -56.80 34.72
C GLY A 881 -34.19 -56.21 33.58
N ARG A 882 -34.03 -54.87 33.49
CA ARG A 882 -33.25 -54.24 32.41
C ARG A 882 -31.74 -54.35 32.62
N ILE A 883 -31.27 -54.44 33.86
CA ILE A 883 -29.83 -54.58 34.18
C ILE A 883 -29.47 -55.81 35.01
N SER A 884 -28.28 -56.35 34.77
CA SER A 884 -27.65 -57.35 35.63
C SER A 884 -26.88 -56.69 36.79
N LEU A 885 -27.04 -57.24 37.98
CA LEU A 885 -26.23 -56.96 39.15
C LEU A 885 -25.67 -58.29 39.63
N TYR A 886 -24.34 -58.45 39.62
CA TYR A 886 -23.73 -59.65 40.18
C TYR A 886 -23.96 -59.66 41.71
N ASN A 887 -24.32 -60.84 42.23
CA ASN A 887 -24.67 -61.07 43.62
C ASN A 887 -25.95 -60.35 44.11
N ARG A 888 -27.10 -61.05 44.13
CA ARG A 888 -28.29 -60.74 44.97
C ARG A 888 -27.99 -60.94 46.48
N SER A 889 -26.84 -60.47 46.95
CA SER A 889 -26.41 -60.64 48.33
C SER A 889 -27.23 -59.74 49.26
N LYS A 890 -27.43 -60.20 50.51
CA LYS A 890 -28.27 -59.51 51.51
C LYS A 890 -27.75 -58.09 51.84
N SER A 891 -26.48 -57.78 51.61
CA SER A 891 -25.87 -56.48 51.91
C SER A 891 -26.27 -55.36 50.95
N PHE A 892 -26.54 -55.65 49.67
CA PHE A 892 -27.06 -54.64 48.73
C PHE A 892 -28.50 -54.25 49.09
N VAL A 893 -29.35 -55.24 49.36
CA VAL A 893 -30.74 -55.02 49.80
C VAL A 893 -30.76 -54.26 51.13
N ALA A 894 -29.88 -54.60 52.08
CA ALA A 894 -29.74 -53.89 53.34
C ALA A 894 -29.42 -52.39 53.14
N ARG A 895 -28.40 -52.06 52.31
CA ARG A 895 -28.01 -50.66 52.02
C ARG A 895 -29.12 -49.86 51.31
N CYS A 896 -29.94 -50.49 50.48
CA CYS A 896 -31.13 -49.84 49.92
C CYS A 896 -32.22 -49.63 50.98
N SER A 897 -32.48 -50.61 51.85
CA SER A 897 -33.52 -50.51 52.89
C SER A 897 -33.21 -49.50 54.00
N THR A 898 -31.94 -49.17 54.24
CA THR A 898 -31.59 -48.02 55.11
C THR A 898 -32.00 -46.68 54.50
N LEU A 899 -31.92 -46.54 53.17
CA LEU A 899 -32.32 -45.30 52.48
C LEU A 899 -33.85 -45.12 52.43
N GLU A 900 -34.62 -46.22 52.39
CA GLU A 900 -36.09 -46.21 52.50
C GLU A 900 -36.58 -45.82 53.92
N ASN A 901 -35.72 -45.80 54.94
CA ASN A 901 -36.09 -45.51 56.33
C ASN A 901 -35.83 -44.05 56.78
N ASP A 902 -34.91 -43.31 56.17
CA ASP A 902 -34.57 -41.94 56.60
C ASP A 902 -35.46 -40.83 55.98
N THR A 903 -36.53 -41.20 55.24
CA THR A 903 -37.48 -40.25 54.63
C THR A 903 -38.94 -40.60 54.91
N VAL A 904 -39.27 -40.86 56.20
CA VAL A 904 -40.65 -41.14 56.64
C VAL A 904 -41.50 -39.87 56.69
N THR A 905 -42.18 -39.56 55.58
CA THR A 905 -43.54 -38.99 55.61
C THR A 905 -44.39 -39.54 54.47
N THR A 906 -44.83 -40.79 54.58
CA THR A 906 -45.98 -41.29 53.80
C THR A 906 -47.27 -41.16 54.61
N PRO A 907 -48.43 -41.24 53.93
CA PRO A 907 -49.38 -42.25 54.40
C PRO A 907 -50.03 -43.07 53.27
N ARG A 908 -49.88 -44.40 53.40
CA ARG A 908 -50.85 -45.47 53.07
C ARG A 908 -51.41 -45.53 51.62
N TYR A 909 -50.92 -46.38 50.70
CA TYR A 909 -50.88 -47.86 50.65
C TYR A 909 -52.23 -48.62 50.71
N CYS A 910 -52.58 -49.25 49.57
CA CYS A 910 -53.01 -50.64 49.37
C CYS A 910 -52.41 -51.06 47.99
N LYS A 911 -51.61 -52.13 47.75
CA LYS A 911 -51.47 -53.50 48.32
C LYS A 911 -52.77 -54.31 48.05
N ILE A 912 -52.85 -55.35 47.21
CA ILE A 912 -52.31 -56.75 47.28
C ILE A 912 -52.87 -57.52 46.03
N THR A 913 -52.34 -58.57 45.37
CA THR A 913 -51.01 -59.19 45.08
C THR A 913 -51.18 -60.17 43.87
N PRO A 914 -50.14 -60.51 43.06
CA PRO A 914 -50.29 -61.36 41.86
C PRO A 914 -50.10 -62.87 42.09
N THR A 915 -50.91 -63.76 41.48
CA THR A 915 -50.52 -65.15 41.11
C THR A 915 -51.49 -65.91 40.18
N GLN A 916 -50.91 -66.54 39.14
CA GLN A 916 -51.15 -67.90 38.60
C GLN A 916 -52.51 -68.40 38.01
N LYS A 917 -52.40 -68.89 36.76
CA LYS A 917 -52.86 -70.18 36.18
C LYS A 917 -54.36 -70.46 35.91
N SER A 918 -54.55 -71.16 34.77
CA SER A 918 -55.67 -72.07 34.44
C SER A 918 -57.04 -71.41 34.19
N SER A 919 -58.02 -72.02 33.50
CA SER A 919 -58.00 -73.07 32.46
C SER A 919 -59.39 -73.18 31.81
N LYS A 920 -59.44 -73.41 30.48
CA LYS A 920 -60.54 -74.05 29.71
C LYS A 920 -62.00 -73.56 29.90
N ARG A 921 -62.52 -73.00 28.78
CA ARG A 921 -63.72 -73.47 28.02
C ARG A 921 -65.09 -72.89 28.38
N VAL A 922 -65.97 -72.86 27.36
CA VAL A 922 -67.44 -72.61 27.38
C VAL A 922 -67.82 -71.13 27.57
N GLU A 923 -68.83 -70.52 26.91
CA GLU A 923 -69.68 -70.84 25.72
C GLU A 923 -69.34 -69.81 24.60
N LEU A 924 -69.49 -69.98 23.27
CA LEU A 924 -70.31 -70.79 22.35
C LEU A 924 -71.79 -70.38 22.17
N THR A 925 -72.05 -69.55 21.16
CA THR A 925 -73.06 -69.69 20.08
C THR A 925 -72.73 -68.61 19.02
N GLU A 926 -72.33 -68.95 17.79
CA GLU A 926 -73.17 -69.30 16.61
C GLU A 926 -73.95 -68.08 16.07
N GLU A 927 -73.60 -67.59 14.86
CA GLU A 927 -74.21 -67.94 13.55
C GLU A 927 -75.69 -67.46 13.40
N GLY A 928 -76.16 -66.91 12.26
CA GLY A 928 -75.48 -66.52 11.01
C GLY A 928 -76.48 -66.08 9.93
N MET A 929 -76.07 -65.20 9.02
CA MET A 929 -76.67 -64.87 7.70
C MET A 929 -78.16 -64.39 7.54
N ILE A 930 -78.34 -63.19 6.93
CA ILE A 930 -79.06 -62.90 5.64
C ILE A 930 -80.53 -63.41 5.45
N PRO A 931 -81.51 -62.69 4.83
CA PRO A 931 -81.70 -61.24 4.56
C PRO A 931 -83.16 -60.72 4.85
N GLY A 932 -83.47 -59.46 4.49
CA GLY A 932 -84.59 -59.23 3.56
C GLY A 932 -85.81 -58.35 3.94
N SER A 933 -85.92 -57.20 3.26
CA SER A 933 -87.15 -56.56 2.75
C SER A 933 -88.09 -55.71 3.64
N ASN A 934 -88.54 -54.60 3.01
CA ASN A 934 -89.81 -53.87 3.11
C ASN A 934 -90.33 -53.37 4.48
N GLN A 935 -90.93 -52.18 4.67
CA GLN A 935 -91.21 -50.90 3.96
C GLN A 935 -92.61 -50.42 4.42
N ASN A 936 -92.91 -49.14 4.20
CA ASN A 936 -94.20 -48.44 4.45
C ASN A 936 -94.50 -48.13 5.94
N ASP A 937 -95.06 -46.97 6.32
CA ASP A 937 -95.35 -45.71 5.62
C ASP A 937 -95.67 -44.63 6.69
N LYS A 938 -95.60 -43.30 6.55
CA LYS A 938 -95.11 -42.27 5.60
C LYS A 938 -95.24 -40.90 6.37
N PRO A 939 -95.23 -39.66 5.80
CA PRO A 939 -94.48 -38.53 6.41
C PRO A 939 -95.39 -37.28 6.62
N PRO A 940 -94.96 -35.99 6.57
CA PRO A 940 -93.61 -35.39 6.63
C PRO A 940 -93.48 -34.17 7.59
N SER A 941 -92.24 -33.68 7.85
CA SER A 941 -91.79 -32.30 7.49
C SER A 941 -90.54 -31.77 8.26
N ASN A 942 -89.78 -30.90 7.57
CA ASN A 942 -89.02 -29.73 8.05
C ASN A 942 -87.94 -29.80 9.18
N SER A 943 -86.68 -29.90 8.72
CA SER A 943 -85.70 -28.76 8.71
C SER A 943 -84.42 -28.81 9.57
N LYS A 944 -83.40 -28.04 9.11
CA LYS A 944 -82.11 -27.64 9.75
C LYS A 944 -81.06 -28.77 9.89
N ARG A 945 -80.17 -28.91 8.88
CA ARG A 945 -78.78 -28.37 8.81
C ARG A 945 -77.81 -29.09 9.78
N LYS A 946 -76.85 -29.91 9.31
CA LYS A 946 -75.59 -29.60 8.55
C LYS A 946 -74.61 -28.71 9.35
N ARG A 947 -73.29 -28.94 9.32
CA ARG A 947 -72.47 -29.69 8.33
C ARG A 947 -71.20 -30.30 8.97
N VAL A 948 -70.71 -31.39 8.40
CA VAL A 948 -69.40 -32.02 8.68
C VAL A 948 -68.78 -32.43 7.32
N GLU A 949 -67.46 -32.26 7.19
CA GLU A 949 -66.55 -32.86 6.17
C GLU A 949 -66.81 -32.60 4.65
N LEU A 950 -65.86 -32.83 3.73
CA LEU A 950 -64.44 -33.22 3.87
C LEU A 950 -63.52 -32.07 3.29
N THR A 951 -62.66 -32.09 2.26
CA THR A 951 -62.15 -33.14 1.33
C THR A 951 -60.80 -32.71 0.71
N GLU A 952 -59.83 -33.63 0.62
CA GLU A 952 -58.69 -33.79 -0.32
C GLU A 952 -57.74 -32.64 -0.77
N HIS A 953 -58.08 -31.36 -0.65
CA HIS A 953 -57.21 -30.25 -1.08
C HIS A 953 -55.83 -30.23 -0.38
N GLN A 954 -55.69 -30.92 0.76
CA GLN A 954 -54.42 -31.07 1.48
C GLN A 954 -53.48 -32.17 0.92
N LYS A 955 -53.83 -32.88 -0.16
CA LYS A 955 -52.98 -33.93 -0.76
C LYS A 955 -52.55 -33.72 -2.21
N GLU A 956 -53.25 -32.89 -2.98
CA GLU A 956 -52.99 -32.75 -4.43
C GLU A 956 -52.15 -31.51 -4.82
N VAL A 957 -51.94 -30.56 -3.90
CA VAL A 957 -51.20 -29.29 -4.13
C VAL A 957 -49.67 -29.50 -4.20
N ARG A 958 -49.20 -30.48 -4.99
CA ARG A 958 -47.77 -30.65 -5.33
C ARG A 958 -47.44 -31.06 -6.77
N ARG A 959 -48.28 -31.81 -7.52
CA ARG A 959 -47.88 -32.37 -8.85
C ARG A 959 -48.99 -32.53 -9.92
N ALA A 960 -49.54 -31.42 -10.40
CA ALA A 960 -50.05 -31.25 -11.78
C ALA A 960 -49.91 -29.75 -12.12
N GLN A 961 -49.02 -29.35 -13.03
CA GLN A 961 -49.25 -29.17 -14.47
C GLN A 961 -50.29 -28.09 -14.85
N GLN A 962 -49.76 -26.99 -15.42
CA GLN A 962 -50.26 -26.24 -16.59
C GLN A 962 -51.77 -26.02 -16.78
N GLY A 963 -52.20 -24.75 -16.88
CA GLY A 963 -53.50 -24.44 -17.47
C GLY A 963 -53.95 -22.98 -17.42
N ARG A 964 -53.96 -22.33 -18.60
CA ARG A 964 -54.64 -21.07 -18.94
C ARG A 964 -56.02 -20.91 -18.26
N GLU A 965 -56.27 -19.80 -17.59
CA GLU A 965 -56.84 -18.53 -18.13
C GLU A 965 -58.29 -18.63 -18.62
N ARG A 966 -59.10 -17.66 -18.16
CA ARG A 966 -60.30 -17.09 -18.82
C ARG A 966 -61.54 -18.00 -18.94
N ASP A 967 -62.74 -17.48 -19.17
CA ASP A 967 -63.15 -16.10 -19.49
C ASP A 967 -64.48 -15.71 -18.80
N CYS A 968 -64.92 -14.47 -18.94
CA CYS A 968 -66.31 -14.07 -18.64
C CYS A 968 -66.90 -13.11 -19.68
N ASN A 969 -67.83 -13.66 -20.48
CA ASN A 969 -68.95 -13.00 -21.19
C ASN A 969 -68.64 -12.09 -22.41
N GLY A 970 -69.16 -12.51 -23.57
CA GLY A 970 -69.29 -11.69 -24.79
C GLY A 970 -69.58 -12.57 -26.02
N HIS A 971 -70.74 -12.43 -26.68
CA HIS A 971 -71.17 -13.34 -27.76
C HIS A 971 -71.03 -12.76 -29.18
N GLY A 972 -69.94 -13.13 -29.87
CA GLY A 972 -69.84 -13.26 -31.34
C GLY A 972 -70.13 -12.03 -32.22
N PRO A 973 -70.30 -12.22 -33.55
CA PRO A 973 -69.49 -13.11 -34.40
C PRO A 973 -69.04 -12.44 -35.73
N GLY A 974 -67.87 -12.78 -36.27
CA GLY A 974 -67.60 -12.53 -37.71
C GLY A 974 -66.18 -12.16 -38.17
N VAL A 975 -65.44 -13.16 -38.69
CA VAL A 975 -64.82 -13.16 -40.03
C VAL A 975 -64.04 -11.91 -40.54
N ARG A 976 -62.71 -12.06 -40.56
CA ARG A 976 -61.71 -11.65 -41.60
C ARG A 976 -61.11 -10.21 -41.70
N THR A 977 -59.78 -10.25 -41.87
CA THR A 977 -58.88 -9.52 -42.81
C THR A 977 -58.42 -8.07 -42.57
N TYR A 978 -57.08 -7.95 -42.51
CA TYR A 978 -56.19 -6.98 -43.19
C TYR A 978 -56.32 -5.47 -42.97
N THR A 979 -55.18 -4.85 -42.61
CA THR A 979 -54.78 -3.45 -42.90
C THR A 979 -55.68 -2.35 -42.31
N SER A 980 -55.32 -1.07 -42.22
CA SER A 980 -54.04 -0.32 -42.27
C SER A 980 -54.35 1.14 -41.91
N LEU A 981 -53.35 1.95 -41.55
CA LEU A 981 -53.42 3.43 -41.55
C LEU A 981 -54.45 4.02 -40.54
N ASP A 982 -54.56 5.33 -40.32
CA ASP A 982 -53.58 6.43 -40.12
C ASP A 982 -54.38 7.67 -39.66
N PHE A 983 -53.72 8.76 -39.26
CA PHE A 983 -54.29 10.10 -38.97
C PHE A 983 -55.30 10.20 -37.81
N SER A 984 -54.97 10.90 -36.72
CA SER A 984 -55.20 12.36 -36.49
C SER A 984 -56.65 12.70 -36.08
N GLN A 985 -57.02 13.89 -35.59
CA GLN A 985 -56.37 15.18 -35.34
C GLN A 985 -57.07 15.73 -34.07
N GLY A 986 -56.46 16.36 -33.08
CA GLY A 986 -55.62 17.57 -33.08
C GLY A 986 -55.93 18.29 -31.74
N ASN A 987 -54.95 18.92 -31.11
CA ASN A 987 -54.78 20.39 -31.11
C ASN A 987 -55.55 21.09 -29.94
N GLN A 988 -55.02 22.13 -29.27
CA GLN A 988 -53.88 22.97 -29.63
C GLN A 988 -53.21 23.67 -28.42
N GLU A 989 -51.86 23.78 -28.43
CA GLU A 989 -51.03 24.91 -27.92
C GLU A 989 -50.96 25.22 -26.38
N LEU A 990 -49.84 25.75 -25.81
CA LEU A 990 -48.47 26.02 -26.32
C LEU A 990 -47.44 26.14 -25.16
N GLN A 991 -46.19 25.68 -25.38
CA GLN A 991 -44.87 26.33 -25.11
C GLN A 991 -43.72 25.32 -24.87
N ASP A 992 -43.18 24.79 -25.97
CA ASP A 992 -41.77 24.86 -26.42
C ASP A 992 -40.65 24.79 -25.34
N SER A 993 -39.82 23.74 -25.25
CA SER A 993 -38.70 23.32 -26.15
C SER A 993 -37.39 24.12 -25.94
N GLN A 994 -36.17 23.63 -26.24
CA GLN A 994 -35.73 22.55 -27.14
C GLN A 994 -34.41 21.87 -26.66
N ASP A 995 -34.05 20.71 -27.25
CA ASP A 995 -32.84 19.92 -26.96
C ASP A 995 -31.50 20.57 -27.37
N ILE A 996 -30.43 20.27 -26.62
CA ILE A 996 -29.05 20.22 -27.14
C ILE A 996 -28.27 19.00 -26.60
N ARG A 997 -28.32 17.92 -27.40
CA ARG A 997 -27.16 17.15 -27.94
C ARG A 997 -26.06 16.65 -26.98
N ASP A 998 -25.87 15.32 -26.96
CA ASP A 998 -24.70 14.64 -26.40
C ASP A 998 -23.37 15.27 -26.81
N SER A 999 -22.49 15.49 -25.83
CA SER A 999 -21.20 16.17 -26.02
C SER A 999 -19.99 15.23 -25.96
N GLU A 1000 -20.16 13.99 -25.49
CA GLU A 1000 -19.05 13.10 -25.16
C GLU A 1000 -18.61 12.20 -26.35
N ALA A 1001 -19.54 11.86 -27.24
CA ALA A 1001 -19.31 10.95 -28.36
C ALA A 1001 -18.47 11.50 -29.53
N MET A 1002 -18.12 12.80 -29.53
CA MET A 1002 -17.30 13.41 -30.61
C MET A 1002 -15.81 13.55 -30.26
N LEU A 1003 -15.38 13.33 -29.01
CA LEU A 1003 -14.01 13.65 -28.59
C LEU A 1003 -12.98 12.57 -28.95
N GLU A 1004 -13.39 11.30 -29.10
CA GLU A 1004 -12.47 10.20 -29.48
C GLU A 1004 -12.05 10.25 -30.96
N MET A 1005 -12.89 10.82 -31.84
CA MET A 1005 -12.71 10.72 -33.29
C MET A 1005 -11.68 11.71 -33.88
N LEU A 1006 -11.08 12.56 -33.05
CA LEU A 1006 -10.11 13.60 -33.46
C LEU A 1006 -8.69 13.39 -32.87
N LYS A 1007 -8.37 12.18 -32.40
CA LYS A 1007 -7.01 11.79 -31.93
C LYS A 1007 -6.22 10.91 -32.90
N ARG A 1008 -6.57 10.92 -34.19
CA ARG A 1008 -5.71 10.44 -35.28
C ARG A 1008 -5.47 11.57 -36.27
N ASP A 1009 -4.21 11.77 -36.61
CA ASP A 1009 -3.61 12.74 -37.55
C ASP A 1009 -3.05 14.03 -36.91
N ASN A 1010 -1.98 13.88 -36.11
CA ASN A 1010 -0.76 14.72 -36.04
C ASN A 1010 0.35 13.96 -35.30
#